data_AF-A0A943G342-F1
#
_entry.id   AF-A0A943G342-F1
#
_cell.length_a   1.000
_cell.length_b   1.000
_cell.length_c   1.000
_cell.angle_alpha   90.00
_cell.angle_beta   90.00
_cell.angle_gamma   90.00
#
_symmetry.space_group_name_H-M   'P 1'
#
loop_
_entity.id
_entity.type
_entity.pdbx_description
1 polymer ?
#
loop_
_entity_poly.entity_id
_entity_poly.type
_entity_poly.pdbx_seq_one_letter_code
_entity_poly.pdbx_strand_id
1 'polypeptide(L)'
;MAKRIKRKNDVEKTRKFETKDLKGKRTTNKESNNTSSKTMKIILLVILALTLVLCFIKLGAICTVVLAFGILIILGIYALLKSSKLSRKKKKVINIILIIILTLGIICLVAFSAFLIYITVSAPKFNPDNLDTQELSIMYDSNGQVIAKLGAEKREKVKYDELPQVLIDAIVSTEDSRFYQHNGFDAPRFFKATLKQLLGDNSAGGASTLSMQVVKNSFTDASQDSGIKGIIRKFTDIYLAVFKLEKNYTKEEIIEFYVNNHYLGGNIYGVEEASQAYFNKSVGELNLSEATIIAGMFKNPGGYSPTLHPDNAAARRKTVLYLMRRHGYITEEEQKLANSIPVASLTKDASGNSTSNGVSPYQSYIDTVVKELDKKYNVNPYKTSLLIYTNMDRSKQEGINRVFNGESYKWVDDQIQSGVSVLDSQTGKLLAVGAGRNRSVGDYNFAADIKRQPGSTAKPLFDYGPGIEYNNWSTYQQFVDEPYTYTGGRKISNWDNGYMGQMTLRKALSLSRNIPALKAFQQVDKSKIIQFVTNLGIQPEVENGTIHEAHSIGAFTGVNPVQMSAAYAAFSNGGYYNEPYSVSKITYRETGNTIEHKSEKKKAMSDSTAYMIASVLQDVKLNGGGTITNYAVKTGTTNFDDAYVKSKGLPGDAIRDSWAVGFSTKTVVAMWYGYNESTKEHCMRNLPSSIEKDKLYRTLVKEVVESNREEFKMPDSVVKLPIISGSNPAKVAPTGYSGSVVYELFKKDHQPNGTSSGEKENKLATPSNLKVTYSDGTVTLSWGAVQNPYTEYGTFGYNVYFGNTLLGFTESTSFTKQLANPYGTYKVVATYQSYSGINSDAASYTLKESSNTKPTTPEKAELKYTIKYYCGTSLIEEVVKTVQTSSNGYYLKDSDIADSTKIPDTCSQTDRTFSSNIPGSITNGSTITVTYKEKVTQ
;
A
#
# COMPACT_ATOMS: atom_id res chain seq x y z
N MET A 1 -27.56 -55.80 0.93
CA MET A 1 -27.07 -56.61 2.08
C MET A 1 -26.08 -57.66 1.54
N ALA A 2 -24.95 -57.91 2.22
CA ALA A 2 -24.00 -59.04 2.10
C ALA A 2 -23.64 -59.64 0.69
N LYS A 3 -22.38 -59.49 0.23
CA LYS A 3 -21.27 -60.51 0.20
C LYS A 3 -21.49 -61.68 -0.80
N ARG A 4 -20.69 -61.89 -1.87
CA ARG A 4 -19.20 -62.05 -2.04
C ARG A 4 -18.69 -63.48 -1.73
N ILE A 5 -18.19 -64.20 -2.75
CA ILE A 5 -17.32 -65.41 -2.79
C ILE A 5 -17.11 -65.75 -4.30
N LYS A 6 -15.99 -66.24 -4.87
CA LYS A 6 -14.76 -66.88 -4.35
C LYS A 6 -13.49 -66.51 -5.17
N ARG A 7 -12.31 -66.74 -4.57
CA ARG A 7 -10.92 -66.77 -5.10
C ARG A 7 -10.56 -68.22 -5.54
N LYS A 8 -9.41 -68.65 -6.12
CA LYS A 8 -8.11 -68.13 -6.63
C LYS A 8 -7.36 -69.32 -7.35
N ASN A 9 -6.39 -69.05 -8.25
CA ASN A 9 -5.05 -69.73 -8.46
C ASN A 9 -4.96 -71.29 -8.64
N ASP A 10 -3.92 -71.94 -9.23
CA ASP A 10 -2.60 -71.54 -9.82
C ASP A 10 -1.93 -72.69 -10.67
N VAL A 11 -0.86 -72.35 -11.44
CA VAL A 11 0.38 -73.14 -11.77
C VAL A 11 0.48 -74.24 -12.89
N GLU A 12 1.40 -73.95 -13.83
CA GLU A 12 2.37 -74.75 -14.67
C GLU A 12 2.17 -76.21 -15.18
N LYS A 13 2.51 -76.47 -16.48
CA LYS A 13 3.81 -77.11 -16.91
C LYS A 13 4.03 -77.33 -18.45
N THR A 14 5.16 -76.83 -18.93
CA THR A 14 6.14 -77.31 -19.96
C THR A 14 5.87 -78.32 -21.11
N ARG A 15 6.47 -77.98 -22.29
CA ARG A 15 7.33 -78.79 -23.24
C ARG A 15 6.78 -79.45 -24.56
N LYS A 16 7.24 -78.85 -25.68
CA LYS A 16 8.04 -79.40 -26.82
C LYS A 16 7.53 -80.49 -27.83
N PHE A 17 7.59 -80.07 -29.12
CA PHE A 17 8.18 -80.70 -30.35
C PHE A 17 7.44 -81.70 -31.28
N GLU A 18 7.54 -81.39 -32.59
CA GLU A 18 7.51 -82.20 -33.85
C GLU A 18 6.32 -83.15 -34.15
N THR A 19 5.78 -83.26 -35.37
CA THR A 19 6.36 -83.59 -36.70
C THR A 19 5.52 -82.94 -37.86
N LYS A 20 5.98 -82.62 -39.09
CA LYS A 20 6.45 -83.43 -40.26
C LYS A 20 5.50 -84.58 -40.69
N ASP A 21 5.17 -84.86 -41.96
CA ASP A 21 5.40 -84.16 -43.24
C ASP A 21 4.51 -84.79 -44.39
N LEU A 22 4.23 -84.02 -45.46
CA LEU A 22 4.04 -84.43 -46.89
C LEU A 22 2.89 -85.34 -47.44
N LYS A 23 2.14 -84.71 -48.38
CA LYS A 23 1.88 -85.06 -49.82
C LYS A 23 0.86 -86.14 -50.31
N GLY A 24 -0.04 -85.67 -51.17
CA GLY A 24 -0.52 -86.34 -52.40
C GLY A 24 -2.05 -86.54 -52.49
N LYS A 25 -2.74 -86.48 -53.64
CA LYS A 25 -2.36 -86.06 -55.02
C LYS A 25 -3.66 -85.79 -55.83
N ARG A 26 -3.77 -84.62 -56.50
CA ARG A 26 -4.50 -84.31 -57.78
C ARG A 26 -5.62 -85.29 -58.24
N THR A 27 -6.86 -84.85 -58.48
CA THR A 27 -7.38 -84.30 -59.77
C THR A 27 -8.93 -84.19 -59.70
N THR A 28 -9.73 -83.56 -60.58
CA THR A 28 -9.70 -82.30 -61.38
C THR A 28 -11.13 -82.01 -61.89
N ASN A 29 -11.56 -80.73 -62.04
CA ASN A 29 -12.43 -80.30 -63.15
C ASN A 29 -12.45 -78.78 -63.36
N LYS A 30 -12.68 -78.34 -64.60
CA LYS A 30 -12.37 -76.97 -65.08
C LYS A 30 -13.31 -76.54 -66.22
N GLU A 31 -14.53 -76.07 -65.91
CA GLU A 31 -15.40 -75.54 -66.98
C GLU A 31 -16.48 -74.48 -66.62
N SER A 32 -16.50 -73.91 -65.41
CA SER A 32 -17.50 -72.87 -65.04
C SER A 32 -17.00 -71.40 -65.07
N ASN A 33 -15.71 -71.16 -65.32
CA ASN A 33 -15.08 -69.89 -64.96
C ASN A 33 -15.27 -68.69 -65.92
N ASN A 34 -15.83 -68.86 -67.12
CA ASN A 34 -15.85 -67.77 -68.11
C ASN A 34 -17.01 -66.77 -67.90
N THR A 35 -18.20 -67.24 -67.56
CA THR A 35 -19.36 -66.38 -67.24
C THR A 35 -19.13 -65.63 -65.93
N SER A 36 -18.65 -66.33 -64.90
CA SER A 36 -18.26 -65.75 -63.61
C SER A 36 -17.26 -64.59 -63.76
N SER A 37 -16.31 -64.67 -64.70
CA SER A 37 -15.33 -63.59 -64.94
C SER A 37 -15.94 -62.28 -65.45
N LYS A 38 -17.03 -62.31 -66.25
CA LYS A 38 -17.71 -61.10 -66.69
C LYS A 38 -18.55 -60.49 -65.57
N THR A 39 -19.36 -61.30 -64.88
CA THR A 39 -20.20 -60.84 -63.78
C THR A 39 -19.36 -60.28 -62.62
N MET A 40 -18.26 -60.94 -62.26
CA MET A 40 -17.33 -60.46 -61.23
C MET A 40 -16.65 -59.14 -61.60
N LYS A 41 -16.34 -58.89 -62.89
CA LYS A 41 -15.80 -57.58 -63.34
C LYS A 41 -16.82 -56.46 -63.24
N ILE A 42 -18.08 -56.73 -63.57
CA ILE A 42 -19.18 -55.75 -63.46
C ILE A 42 -19.42 -55.42 -61.98
N ILE A 43 -19.47 -56.43 -61.11
CA ILE A 43 -19.58 -56.25 -59.65
C ILE A 43 -18.41 -55.41 -59.12
N LEU A 44 -17.16 -55.68 -59.56
CA LEU A 44 -16.00 -54.89 -59.15
C LEU A 44 -16.10 -53.42 -59.58
N LEU A 45 -16.58 -53.15 -60.81
CA LEU A 45 -16.81 -51.80 -61.32
C LEU A 45 -17.91 -51.07 -60.56
N VAL A 46 -19.00 -51.75 -60.20
CA VAL A 46 -20.09 -51.17 -59.39
C VAL A 46 -19.61 -50.84 -57.97
N ILE A 47 -18.84 -51.73 -57.33
CA ILE A 47 -18.21 -51.47 -56.02
C ILE A 47 -17.22 -50.29 -56.11
N LEU A 48 -16.46 -50.19 -57.19
CA LEU A 48 -15.52 -49.08 -57.43
C LEU A 48 -16.27 -47.75 -57.61
N ALA A 49 -17.36 -47.74 -58.37
CA ALA A 49 -18.20 -46.57 -58.57
C ALA A 49 -18.87 -46.13 -57.25
N LEU A 50 -19.42 -47.07 -56.48
CA LEU A 50 -19.99 -46.80 -55.16
C LEU A 50 -18.96 -46.28 -54.16
N THR A 51 -17.74 -46.81 -54.14
CA THR A 51 -16.67 -46.30 -53.26
C THR A 51 -16.16 -44.93 -53.67
N LEU A 52 -16.09 -44.62 -54.97
CA LEU A 52 -15.79 -43.26 -55.46
C LEU A 52 -16.92 -42.27 -55.13
N VAL A 53 -18.19 -42.66 -55.27
CA VAL A 53 -19.34 -41.81 -54.88
C VAL A 53 -19.40 -41.59 -53.36
N LEU A 54 -19.16 -42.62 -52.55
CA LEU A 54 -19.04 -42.48 -51.10
C LEU A 54 -17.84 -41.60 -50.70
N CYS A 55 -16.71 -41.72 -51.40
CA CYS A 55 -15.56 -40.83 -51.23
C CYS A 55 -15.92 -39.38 -51.56
N PHE A 56 -16.69 -39.15 -52.65
CA PHE A 56 -17.13 -37.80 -53.03
C PHE A 56 -18.02 -37.17 -51.97
N ILE A 57 -19.00 -37.93 -51.46
CA ILE A 57 -19.97 -37.48 -50.46
C ILE A 57 -19.33 -37.25 -49.08
N LYS A 58 -18.29 -38.01 -48.71
CA LYS A 58 -17.69 -37.97 -47.35
C LYS A 58 -16.33 -37.25 -47.26
N LEU A 59 -15.56 -37.22 -48.34
CA LEU A 59 -14.16 -36.75 -48.38
C LEU A 59 -13.91 -35.71 -49.48
N GLY A 60 -14.94 -35.37 -50.25
CA GLY A 60 -14.92 -34.31 -51.25
C GLY A 60 -14.29 -34.70 -52.59
N ALA A 61 -14.37 -33.76 -53.53
CA ALA A 61 -13.94 -33.97 -54.91
C ALA A 61 -12.46 -34.35 -55.04
N ILE A 62 -11.57 -33.72 -54.27
CA ILE A 62 -10.12 -33.91 -54.39
C ILE A 62 -9.70 -35.34 -54.02
N CYS A 63 -10.15 -35.88 -52.87
CA CYS A 63 -9.85 -37.26 -52.48
C CYS A 63 -10.41 -38.28 -53.47
N THR A 64 -11.57 -37.99 -54.06
CA THR A 64 -12.20 -38.84 -55.09
C THR A 64 -11.38 -38.85 -56.37
N VAL A 65 -10.93 -37.67 -56.84
CA VAL A 65 -10.07 -37.53 -58.01
C VAL A 65 -8.72 -38.22 -57.77
N VAL A 66 -8.10 -38.07 -56.60
CA VAL A 66 -6.82 -38.74 -56.28
C VAL A 66 -6.96 -40.26 -56.26
N LEU A 67 -8.05 -40.82 -55.69
CA LEU A 67 -8.34 -42.25 -55.78
C LEU A 67 -8.54 -42.70 -57.23
N ALA A 68 -9.41 -42.01 -57.98
CA ALA A 68 -9.68 -42.33 -59.38
C ALA A 68 -8.41 -42.27 -60.23
N PHE A 69 -7.55 -41.27 -60.02
CA PHE A 69 -6.28 -41.11 -60.72
C PHE A 69 -5.26 -42.17 -60.32
N GLY A 70 -5.18 -42.55 -59.04
CA GLY A 70 -4.37 -43.67 -58.58
C GLY A 70 -4.80 -45.01 -59.20
N ILE A 71 -6.10 -45.25 -59.29
CA ILE A 71 -6.68 -46.43 -59.97
C ILE A 71 -6.34 -46.39 -61.47
N LEU A 72 -6.49 -45.24 -62.14
CA LEU A 72 -6.15 -45.05 -63.55
C LEU A 72 -4.64 -45.26 -63.83
N ILE A 73 -3.76 -44.78 -62.95
CA ILE A 73 -2.31 -45.04 -63.02
C ILE A 73 -2.05 -46.54 -62.94
N ILE A 74 -2.71 -47.27 -62.04
CA ILE A 74 -2.51 -48.73 -61.91
C ILE A 74 -3.07 -49.48 -63.11
N LEU A 75 -4.21 -49.07 -63.66
CA LEU A 75 -4.74 -49.63 -64.90
C LEU A 75 -3.83 -49.35 -66.11
N GLY A 76 -3.24 -48.15 -66.18
CA GLY A 76 -2.26 -47.76 -67.19
C GLY A 76 -0.95 -48.53 -67.08
N ILE A 77 -0.39 -48.68 -65.87
CA ILE A 77 0.79 -49.50 -65.62
C ILE A 77 0.49 -50.98 -65.88
N TYR A 78 -0.70 -51.48 -65.55
CA TYR A 78 -1.14 -52.84 -65.90
C TYR A 78 -1.22 -53.05 -67.42
N ALA A 79 -1.68 -52.04 -68.18
CA ALA A 79 -1.69 -52.07 -69.64
C ALA A 79 -0.28 -52.04 -70.25
N LEU A 80 0.63 -51.20 -69.72
CA LEU A 80 2.05 -51.16 -70.11
C LEU A 80 2.78 -52.47 -69.76
N LEU A 81 2.50 -53.05 -68.60
CA LEU A 81 2.99 -54.37 -68.21
C LEU A 81 2.46 -55.45 -69.15
N LYS A 82 1.23 -55.33 -69.68
CA LYS A 82 0.68 -56.25 -70.68
C LYS A 82 1.51 -56.23 -71.97
N SER A 83 1.89 -55.06 -72.50
CA SER A 83 2.66 -54.92 -73.76
C SER A 83 4.18 -55.16 -73.64
N SER A 84 4.78 -54.97 -72.45
CA SER A 84 6.23 -55.15 -72.26
C SER A 84 6.78 -56.56 -72.53
N LYS A 85 8.07 -56.69 -72.91
CA LYS A 85 8.78 -57.98 -73.10
C LYS A 85 9.20 -58.69 -71.78
N LEU A 86 8.67 -58.30 -70.62
CA LEU A 86 9.03 -58.91 -69.32
C LEU A 86 8.48 -60.36 -69.18
N SER A 87 9.20 -61.21 -68.44
CA SER A 87 8.74 -62.60 -68.20
C SER A 87 7.45 -62.65 -67.37
N ARG A 88 6.63 -63.70 -67.58
CA ARG A 88 5.36 -63.93 -66.83
C ARG A 88 5.53 -63.85 -65.31
N LYS A 89 6.66 -64.33 -64.77
CA LYS A 89 7.01 -64.23 -63.34
C LYS A 89 7.20 -62.76 -62.92
N LYS A 90 8.02 -61.98 -63.64
CA LYS A 90 8.26 -60.55 -63.34
C LYS A 90 6.99 -59.71 -63.44
N LYS A 91 6.16 -59.90 -64.47
CA LYS A 91 4.85 -59.22 -64.61
C LYS A 91 3.92 -59.50 -63.42
N LYS A 92 3.86 -60.74 -62.93
CA LYS A 92 3.04 -61.10 -61.76
C LYS A 92 3.54 -60.44 -60.48
N VAL A 93 4.85 -60.36 -60.27
CA VAL A 93 5.46 -59.69 -59.10
C VAL A 93 5.15 -58.19 -59.11
N ILE A 94 5.33 -57.48 -60.24
CA ILE A 94 5.06 -56.04 -60.32
C ILE A 94 3.56 -55.76 -60.10
N ASN A 95 2.65 -56.56 -60.66
CA ASN A 95 1.21 -56.41 -60.39
C ASN A 95 0.86 -56.63 -58.90
N ILE A 96 1.52 -57.58 -58.21
CA ILE A 96 1.32 -57.78 -56.77
C ILE A 96 1.82 -56.56 -55.98
N ILE A 97 2.99 -56.02 -56.33
CA ILE A 97 3.53 -54.79 -55.71
C ILE A 97 2.58 -53.60 -55.90
N LEU A 98 2.03 -53.40 -57.09
CA LEU A 98 1.07 -52.32 -57.37
C LEU A 98 -0.26 -52.49 -56.60
N ILE A 99 -0.76 -53.73 -56.46
CA ILE A 99 -1.95 -54.02 -55.64
C ILE A 99 -1.65 -53.74 -54.16
N ILE A 100 -0.48 -54.12 -53.65
CA ILE A 100 -0.05 -53.81 -52.28
C ILE A 100 0.04 -52.30 -52.06
N ILE A 101 0.66 -51.55 -52.97
CA ILE A 101 0.74 -50.07 -52.90
C ILE A 101 -0.65 -49.44 -52.91
N LEU A 102 -1.58 -49.91 -53.76
CA LEU A 102 -2.96 -49.43 -53.77
C LEU A 102 -3.69 -49.73 -52.47
N THR A 103 -3.52 -50.95 -51.95
CA THR A 103 -4.19 -51.40 -50.73
C THR A 103 -3.70 -50.61 -49.53
N LEU A 104 -2.39 -50.38 -49.43
CA LEU A 104 -1.78 -49.47 -48.45
C LEU A 104 -2.29 -48.03 -48.64
N GLY A 105 -2.39 -47.52 -49.86
CA GLY A 105 -2.93 -46.20 -50.14
C GLY A 105 -4.39 -46.03 -49.69
N ILE A 106 -5.23 -47.03 -49.94
CA ILE A 106 -6.63 -47.05 -49.47
C ILE A 106 -6.69 -47.14 -47.94
N ILE A 107 -5.89 -48.01 -47.31
CA ILE A 107 -5.82 -48.11 -45.84
C ILE A 107 -5.37 -46.78 -45.22
N CYS A 108 -4.33 -46.14 -45.77
CA CYS A 108 -3.87 -44.83 -45.32
C CYS A 108 -4.94 -43.75 -45.49
N LEU A 109 -5.68 -43.75 -46.60
CA LEU A 109 -6.78 -42.80 -46.82
C LEU A 109 -7.94 -43.02 -45.83
N VAL A 110 -8.34 -44.28 -45.59
CA VAL A 110 -9.39 -44.61 -44.61
C VAL A 110 -8.95 -44.24 -43.20
N ALA A 111 -7.70 -44.53 -42.82
CA ALA A 111 -7.14 -44.15 -41.53
C ALA A 111 -7.07 -42.63 -41.35
N PHE A 112 -6.63 -41.89 -42.38
CA PHE A 112 -6.60 -40.42 -42.37
C PHE A 112 -8.01 -39.82 -42.31
N SER A 113 -8.98 -40.43 -43.00
CA SER A 113 -10.40 -40.03 -42.96
C SER A 113 -11.00 -40.24 -41.57
N ALA A 114 -10.75 -41.41 -40.95
CA ALA A 114 -11.17 -41.70 -39.59
C ALA A 114 -10.50 -40.76 -38.57
N PHE A 115 -9.23 -40.40 -38.79
CA PHE A 115 -8.52 -39.41 -38.00
C PHE A 115 -9.16 -38.02 -38.12
N LEU A 116 -9.47 -37.52 -39.33
CA LEU A 116 -10.17 -36.24 -39.49
C LEU A 116 -11.57 -36.26 -38.85
N ILE A 117 -12.33 -37.35 -38.97
CA ILE A 117 -13.62 -37.51 -38.27
C ILE A 117 -13.41 -37.43 -36.75
N TYR A 118 -12.41 -38.15 -36.21
CA TYR A 118 -12.04 -38.06 -34.81
C TYR A 118 -11.72 -36.63 -34.39
N ILE A 119 -10.96 -35.86 -35.17
CA ILE A 119 -10.70 -34.43 -34.91
C ILE A 119 -12.02 -33.65 -34.84
N THR A 120 -12.93 -33.80 -35.81
CA THR A 120 -14.20 -33.04 -35.81
C THR A 120 -15.10 -33.36 -34.61
N VAL A 121 -15.03 -34.57 -34.06
CA VAL A 121 -15.84 -35.04 -32.92
C VAL A 121 -15.18 -34.76 -31.56
N SER A 122 -13.84 -34.76 -31.51
CA SER A 122 -13.05 -34.49 -30.30
C SER A 122 -12.66 -33.02 -30.13
N ALA A 123 -12.83 -32.18 -31.17
CA ALA A 123 -12.61 -30.75 -31.08
C ALA A 123 -13.50 -30.11 -30.00
N PRO A 124 -12.98 -29.12 -29.25
CA PRO A 124 -13.77 -28.40 -28.26
C PRO A 124 -14.91 -27.63 -28.94
N LYS A 125 -15.99 -27.38 -28.19
CA LYS A 125 -17.08 -26.53 -28.65
C LYS A 125 -16.54 -25.12 -28.90
N PHE A 126 -16.69 -24.63 -30.12
CA PHE A 126 -16.36 -23.24 -30.47
C PHE A 126 -17.33 -22.29 -29.76
N ASN A 127 -16.80 -21.48 -28.85
CA ASN A 127 -17.53 -20.42 -28.15
C ASN A 127 -16.95 -19.05 -28.54
N PRO A 128 -17.74 -18.14 -29.15
CA PRO A 128 -17.28 -16.79 -29.48
C PRO A 128 -16.65 -16.04 -28.31
N ASP A 129 -17.21 -16.18 -27.10
CA ASP A 129 -16.73 -15.48 -25.90
C ASP A 129 -15.27 -15.83 -25.51
N ASN A 130 -14.69 -16.91 -26.05
CA ASN A 130 -13.27 -17.22 -25.84
C ASN A 130 -12.32 -16.37 -26.72
N LEU A 131 -12.85 -15.66 -27.71
CA LEU A 131 -12.11 -14.69 -28.53
C LEU A 131 -12.12 -13.29 -27.91
N ASP A 132 -13.21 -12.95 -27.20
CA ASP A 132 -13.25 -11.72 -26.42
C ASP A 132 -12.49 -11.93 -25.10
N THR A 133 -11.55 -11.04 -24.82
CA THR A 133 -10.65 -11.17 -23.67
C THR A 133 -10.70 -9.93 -22.80
N GLN A 134 -10.69 -10.16 -21.49
CA GLN A 134 -10.88 -9.10 -20.51
C GLN A 134 -9.75 -8.07 -20.60
N GLU A 135 -10.14 -6.80 -20.56
CA GLU A 135 -9.23 -5.68 -20.49
C GLU A 135 -8.77 -5.44 -19.05
N LEU A 136 -7.66 -4.74 -18.89
CA LEU A 136 -7.18 -4.25 -17.60
C LEU A 136 -8.15 -3.24 -16.98
N SER A 137 -8.10 -3.15 -15.64
CA SER A 137 -8.68 -2.05 -14.90
C SER A 137 -7.80 -0.81 -14.96
N ILE A 138 -8.39 0.36 -15.21
CA ILE A 138 -7.71 1.65 -15.15
C ILE A 138 -8.18 2.39 -13.90
N MET A 139 -7.23 2.84 -13.07
CA MET A 139 -7.49 3.66 -11.89
C MET A 139 -7.05 5.10 -12.15
N TYR A 140 -7.94 6.04 -11.81
CA TYR A 140 -7.77 7.47 -12.00
C TYR A 140 -7.76 8.22 -10.66
N ASP A 141 -7.00 9.30 -10.58
CA ASP A 141 -7.10 10.28 -9.49
C ASP A 141 -8.32 11.20 -9.64
N SER A 142 -8.48 12.12 -8.68
CA SER A 142 -9.60 13.07 -8.64
C SER A 142 -9.66 14.04 -9.84
N ASN A 143 -8.57 14.20 -10.59
CA ASN A 143 -8.50 15.02 -11.81
C ASN A 143 -8.67 14.19 -13.09
N GLY A 144 -8.94 12.88 -12.99
CA GLY A 144 -9.09 11.98 -14.13
C GLY A 144 -7.77 11.54 -14.77
N GLN A 145 -6.62 11.77 -14.12
CA GLN A 145 -5.34 11.26 -14.61
C GLN A 145 -5.09 9.84 -14.12
N VAL A 146 -4.52 8.98 -14.98
CA VAL A 146 -4.21 7.58 -14.61
C VAL A 146 -3.17 7.53 -13.48
N ILE A 147 -3.42 6.65 -12.51
CA ILE A 147 -2.50 6.34 -11.40
C ILE A 147 -2.11 4.86 -11.34
N ALA A 148 -2.91 3.96 -11.94
CA ALA A 148 -2.56 2.55 -12.09
C ALA A 148 -3.31 1.88 -13.25
N LYS A 149 -2.63 0.91 -13.90
CA LYS A 149 -3.24 -0.13 -14.74
C LYS A 149 -3.14 -1.47 -13.99
N LEU A 150 -4.27 -2.09 -13.66
CA LEU A 150 -4.36 -3.30 -12.83
C LEU A 150 -4.91 -4.48 -13.64
N GLY A 151 -4.28 -5.64 -13.53
CA GLY A 151 -4.70 -6.88 -14.19
C GLY A 151 -3.64 -7.97 -14.04
N ALA A 152 -4.06 -9.23 -13.99
CA ALA A 152 -3.14 -10.37 -14.09
C ALA A 152 -2.55 -10.47 -15.51
N GLU A 153 -3.41 -10.31 -16.52
CA GLU A 153 -3.05 -10.01 -17.90
C GLU A 153 -3.41 -8.55 -18.16
N LYS A 154 -2.42 -7.70 -18.44
CA LYS A 154 -2.65 -6.31 -18.83
C LYS A 154 -2.92 -6.26 -20.32
N ARG A 155 -4.17 -5.99 -20.67
CA ARG A 155 -4.67 -5.90 -22.04
C ARG A 155 -5.53 -4.66 -22.20
N GLU A 156 -5.30 -3.90 -23.25
CA GLU A 156 -6.19 -2.84 -23.73
C GLU A 156 -6.57 -3.25 -25.16
N LYS A 157 -7.87 -3.33 -25.49
CA LYS A 157 -8.30 -3.77 -26.82
C LYS A 157 -8.26 -2.60 -27.79
N VAL A 158 -7.71 -2.85 -28.97
CA VAL A 158 -7.75 -1.95 -30.12
C VAL A 158 -8.46 -2.60 -31.29
N LYS A 159 -9.17 -1.81 -32.08
CA LYS A 159 -9.84 -2.26 -33.30
C LYS A 159 -8.90 -2.27 -34.48
N TYR A 160 -9.29 -3.01 -35.53
CA TYR A 160 -8.50 -3.07 -36.76
C TYR A 160 -8.20 -1.69 -37.38
N ASP A 161 -9.13 -0.74 -37.33
CA ASP A 161 -8.98 0.63 -37.87
C ASP A 161 -8.09 1.56 -37.03
N GLU A 162 -7.78 1.16 -35.79
CA GLU A 162 -6.83 1.87 -34.89
C GLU A 162 -5.37 1.38 -35.08
N LEU A 163 -5.16 0.28 -35.82
CA LEU A 163 -3.83 -0.27 -36.09
C LEU A 163 -3.14 0.47 -37.25
N PRO A 164 -1.86 0.83 -37.13
CA PRO A 164 -1.14 1.43 -38.25
C PRO A 164 -0.81 0.35 -39.29
N GLN A 165 -0.97 0.67 -40.58
CA GLN A 165 -0.75 -0.27 -41.68
C GLN A 165 0.62 -0.96 -41.62
N VAL A 166 1.67 -0.23 -41.20
CA VAL A 166 3.03 -0.78 -41.06
C VAL A 166 3.14 -1.93 -40.04
N LEU A 167 2.28 -1.97 -39.01
CA LEU A 167 2.21 -3.07 -38.05
C LEU A 167 1.46 -4.27 -38.64
N ILE A 168 0.34 -4.03 -39.32
CA ILE A 168 -0.42 -5.06 -40.04
C ILE A 168 0.49 -5.77 -41.05
N ASP A 169 1.21 -5.00 -41.87
CA ASP A 169 2.14 -5.49 -42.88
C ASP A 169 3.34 -6.22 -42.26
N ALA A 170 3.86 -5.75 -41.12
CA ALA A 170 4.95 -6.41 -40.39
C ALA A 170 4.53 -7.78 -39.84
N ILE A 171 3.32 -7.87 -39.27
CA ILE A 171 2.74 -9.12 -38.76
C ILE A 171 2.44 -10.07 -39.92
N VAL A 172 1.69 -9.63 -40.94
CA VAL A 172 1.34 -10.45 -42.10
C VAL A 172 2.59 -10.94 -42.82
N SER A 173 3.56 -10.10 -43.15
CA SER A 173 4.79 -10.53 -43.84
C SER A 173 5.65 -11.52 -43.05
N THR A 174 5.57 -11.52 -41.71
CA THR A 174 6.40 -12.36 -40.84
C THR A 174 5.71 -13.67 -40.45
N GLU A 175 4.46 -13.59 -40.02
CA GLU A 175 3.69 -14.71 -39.48
C GLU A 175 2.90 -15.41 -40.58
N ASP A 176 2.32 -14.69 -41.55
CA ASP A 176 1.47 -15.28 -42.58
C ASP A 176 1.35 -14.49 -43.90
N SER A 177 2.42 -14.51 -44.71
CA SER A 177 2.53 -13.65 -45.90
C SER A 177 1.57 -13.98 -47.06
N ARG A 178 0.68 -14.96 -46.87
CA ARG A 178 -0.45 -15.28 -47.75
C ARG A 178 -1.80 -15.30 -47.03
N PHE A 179 -1.89 -14.66 -45.86
CA PHE A 179 -3.10 -14.60 -45.03
C PHE A 179 -4.39 -14.27 -45.80
N TYR A 180 -4.33 -13.26 -46.68
CA TYR A 180 -5.46 -12.83 -47.52
C TYR A 180 -5.74 -13.75 -48.73
N GLN A 181 -4.95 -14.80 -48.95
CA GLN A 181 -5.05 -15.72 -50.10
C GLN A 181 -5.60 -17.12 -49.73
N HIS A 182 -5.88 -17.38 -48.45
CA HIS A 182 -6.40 -18.67 -47.98
C HIS A 182 -7.44 -18.51 -46.86
N ASN A 183 -8.28 -19.53 -46.66
CA ASN A 183 -9.32 -19.52 -45.64
C ASN A 183 -8.85 -20.36 -44.44
N GLY A 184 -8.01 -19.78 -43.58
CA GLY A 184 -7.52 -20.39 -42.33
C GLY A 184 -6.37 -21.39 -42.45
N PHE A 185 -6.14 -22.01 -43.61
CA PHE A 185 -5.09 -23.01 -43.79
C PHE A 185 -4.31 -22.85 -45.10
N ASP A 186 -3.02 -22.54 -45.00
CA ASP A 186 -2.09 -22.52 -46.12
C ASP A 186 -1.52 -23.92 -46.41
N ALA A 187 -2.23 -24.69 -47.23
CA ALA A 187 -1.81 -26.05 -47.58
C ALA A 187 -0.42 -26.11 -48.28
N PRO A 188 -0.09 -25.29 -49.30
CA PRO A 188 1.26 -25.31 -49.90
C PRO A 188 2.38 -24.97 -48.91
N ARG A 189 2.17 -24.05 -47.97
CA ARG A 189 3.16 -23.72 -46.91
C ARG A 189 3.30 -24.86 -45.93
N PHE A 190 2.19 -25.45 -45.48
CA PHE A 190 2.18 -26.59 -44.57
C PHE A 190 2.95 -27.77 -45.15
N PHE A 191 2.61 -28.22 -46.37
CA PHE A 191 3.31 -29.35 -47.00
C PHE A 191 4.80 -29.06 -47.26
N LYS A 192 5.16 -27.84 -47.67
CA LYS A 192 6.56 -27.43 -47.86
C LYS A 192 7.35 -27.47 -46.56
N ALA A 193 6.77 -27.01 -45.44
CA ALA A 193 7.38 -27.04 -44.13
C ALA A 193 7.54 -28.48 -43.62
N THR A 194 6.48 -29.30 -43.71
CA THR A 194 6.52 -30.72 -43.32
C THR A 194 7.57 -31.50 -44.12
N LEU A 195 7.67 -31.30 -45.43
CA LEU A 195 8.67 -31.98 -46.26
C LEU A 195 10.09 -31.59 -45.89
N LYS A 196 10.37 -30.29 -45.68
CA LYS A 196 11.69 -29.82 -45.21
C LYS A 196 12.05 -30.40 -43.85
N GLN A 197 11.10 -30.42 -42.91
CA GLN A 197 11.34 -30.96 -41.56
C GLN A 197 11.59 -32.47 -41.57
N LEU A 198 10.91 -33.23 -42.45
CA LEU A 198 11.21 -34.65 -42.69
C LEU A 198 12.59 -34.89 -43.34
N LEU A 199 13.11 -33.91 -44.09
CA LEU A 199 14.45 -33.93 -44.68
C LEU A 199 15.54 -33.41 -43.72
N GLY A 200 15.21 -33.18 -42.44
CA GLY A 200 16.14 -32.69 -41.40
C GLY A 200 16.39 -31.18 -41.45
N ASP A 201 15.74 -30.43 -42.35
CA ASP A 201 15.88 -28.99 -42.49
C ASP A 201 14.92 -28.24 -41.54
N ASN A 202 15.42 -27.95 -40.34
CA ASN A 202 14.72 -27.14 -39.33
C ASN A 202 14.73 -25.62 -39.64
N SER A 203 15.30 -25.16 -40.77
CA SER A 203 15.27 -23.73 -41.17
C SER A 203 13.96 -23.32 -41.86
N ALA A 204 13.04 -24.27 -42.08
CA ALA A 204 11.73 -24.00 -42.66
C ALA A 204 10.90 -23.04 -41.80
N GLY A 205 10.36 -21.98 -42.41
CA GLY A 205 9.39 -21.10 -41.76
C GLY A 205 8.16 -21.87 -41.26
N GLY A 206 7.55 -21.37 -40.18
CA GLY A 206 6.48 -22.08 -39.45
C GLY A 206 5.31 -22.48 -40.35
N ALA A 207 4.70 -23.64 -40.06
CA ALA A 207 3.60 -24.23 -40.83
C ALA A 207 2.20 -23.75 -40.42
N SER A 208 2.09 -22.78 -39.50
CA SER A 208 0.82 -22.25 -38.97
C SER A 208 0.47 -20.93 -39.63
N THR A 209 -0.82 -20.67 -39.82
CA THR A 209 -1.41 -19.39 -40.26
C THR A 209 -1.76 -18.51 -39.06
N LEU A 210 -2.07 -17.22 -39.28
CA LEU A 210 -2.57 -16.34 -38.21
C LEU A 210 -3.84 -16.90 -37.55
N SER A 211 -4.78 -17.36 -38.36
CA SER A 211 -6.06 -17.96 -37.93
C SER A 211 -5.86 -19.22 -37.07
N MET A 212 -4.85 -20.04 -37.37
CA MET A 212 -4.45 -21.16 -36.52
C MET A 212 -3.82 -20.70 -35.19
N GLN A 213 -3.13 -19.56 -35.16
CA GLN A 213 -2.56 -19.02 -33.91
C GLN A 213 -3.64 -18.44 -32.99
N VAL A 214 -4.62 -17.70 -33.53
CA VAL A 214 -5.81 -17.24 -32.78
C VAL A 214 -6.52 -18.44 -32.15
N VAL A 215 -6.77 -19.50 -32.95
CA VAL A 215 -7.39 -20.72 -32.44
C VAL A 215 -6.53 -21.42 -31.39
N LYS A 216 -5.21 -21.54 -31.62
CA LYS A 216 -4.29 -22.16 -30.67
C LYS A 216 -4.40 -21.48 -29.30
N ASN A 217 -4.42 -20.15 -29.28
CA ASN A 217 -4.40 -19.35 -28.05
C ASN A 217 -5.76 -19.32 -27.32
N SER A 218 -6.89 -19.42 -28.04
CA SER A 218 -8.25 -19.26 -27.47
C SER A 218 -9.02 -20.57 -27.22
N PHE A 219 -8.66 -21.68 -27.88
CA PHE A 219 -9.45 -22.92 -27.85
C PHE A 219 -8.66 -24.20 -27.54
N THR A 220 -7.33 -24.20 -27.63
CA THR A 220 -6.54 -25.44 -27.49
C THR A 220 -5.45 -25.33 -26.43
N ASP A 221 -5.10 -26.44 -25.80
CA ASP A 221 -4.00 -26.49 -24.84
C ASP A 221 -2.64 -26.40 -25.55
N ALA A 222 -2.06 -25.20 -25.55
CA ALA A 222 -0.76 -24.89 -26.14
C ALA A 222 0.42 -25.71 -25.55
N SER A 223 0.25 -26.39 -24.41
CA SER A 223 1.28 -27.28 -23.85
C SER A 223 1.37 -28.63 -24.58
N GLN A 224 0.33 -29.04 -25.32
CA GLN A 224 0.32 -30.28 -26.10
C GLN A 224 1.03 -30.09 -27.45
N ASP A 225 2.32 -29.72 -27.44
CA ASP A 225 3.10 -29.42 -28.65
C ASP A 225 4.02 -30.57 -29.13
N SER A 226 3.95 -31.76 -28.53
CA SER A 226 4.79 -32.92 -28.88
C SER A 226 4.04 -34.24 -29.12
N GLY A 227 4.66 -35.14 -29.88
CA GLY A 227 4.17 -36.49 -30.18
C GLY A 227 2.81 -36.53 -30.90
N ILE A 228 2.08 -37.64 -30.71
CA ILE A 228 0.75 -37.84 -31.32
C ILE A 228 -0.24 -36.76 -30.85
N LYS A 229 -0.13 -36.28 -29.61
CA LYS A 229 -1.01 -35.22 -29.07
C LYS A 229 -0.81 -33.89 -29.80
N GLY A 230 0.43 -33.50 -30.10
CA GLY A 230 0.71 -32.32 -30.92
C GLY A 230 0.18 -32.40 -32.34
N ILE A 231 0.17 -33.60 -32.95
CA ILE A 231 -0.46 -33.83 -34.25
C ILE A 231 -1.99 -33.65 -34.13
N ILE A 232 -2.62 -34.27 -33.13
CA ILE A 232 -4.07 -34.11 -32.86
C ILE A 232 -4.41 -32.62 -32.68
N ARG A 233 -3.74 -31.93 -31.76
CA ARG A 233 -3.94 -30.49 -31.51
C ARG A 233 -3.83 -29.67 -32.80
N LYS A 234 -2.78 -29.88 -33.58
CA LYS A 234 -2.54 -29.09 -34.81
C LYS A 234 -3.58 -29.33 -35.91
N PHE A 235 -4.16 -30.53 -36.01
CA PHE A 235 -5.30 -30.75 -36.91
C PHE A 235 -6.62 -30.21 -36.34
N THR A 236 -6.78 -30.17 -35.02
CA THR A 236 -7.87 -29.43 -34.36
C THR A 236 -7.77 -27.92 -34.63
N ASP A 237 -6.55 -27.33 -34.58
CA ASP A 237 -6.31 -25.93 -34.94
C ASP A 237 -6.81 -25.65 -36.36
N ILE A 238 -6.40 -26.49 -37.33
CA ILE A 238 -6.80 -26.38 -38.74
C ILE A 238 -8.32 -26.49 -38.89
N TYR A 239 -8.95 -27.47 -38.24
CA TYR A 239 -10.41 -27.64 -38.31
C TYR A 239 -11.17 -26.42 -37.77
N LEU A 240 -10.79 -25.93 -36.59
CA LEU A 240 -11.43 -24.75 -35.99
C LEU A 240 -11.13 -23.48 -36.80
N ALA A 241 -9.90 -23.29 -37.29
CA ALA A 241 -9.54 -22.12 -38.09
C ALA A 241 -10.34 -22.06 -39.40
N VAL A 242 -10.38 -23.15 -40.16
CA VAL A 242 -11.05 -23.23 -41.47
C VAL A 242 -12.58 -23.23 -41.35
N PHE A 243 -13.15 -24.01 -40.42
CA PHE A 243 -14.59 -24.28 -40.39
C PHE A 243 -15.36 -23.53 -39.30
N LYS A 244 -14.69 -22.85 -38.36
CA LYS A 244 -15.33 -22.07 -37.27
C LYS A 244 -14.89 -20.61 -37.23
N LEU A 245 -13.60 -20.30 -37.34
CA LEU A 245 -13.11 -18.93 -37.29
C LEU A 245 -13.37 -18.22 -38.65
N GLU A 246 -12.69 -18.65 -39.70
CA GLU A 246 -12.73 -18.02 -41.05
C GLU A 246 -14.08 -18.17 -41.78
N LYS A 247 -15.02 -18.94 -41.22
CA LYS A 247 -16.39 -19.02 -41.72
C LYS A 247 -17.31 -17.95 -41.14
N ASN A 248 -16.99 -17.46 -39.94
CA ASN A 248 -17.88 -16.57 -39.17
C ASN A 248 -17.28 -15.18 -38.94
N TYR A 249 -15.99 -14.97 -39.23
CA TYR A 249 -15.28 -13.70 -39.04
C TYR A 249 -14.45 -13.34 -40.28
N THR A 250 -14.30 -12.03 -40.49
CA THR A 250 -13.50 -11.38 -41.53
C THR A 250 -11.99 -11.47 -41.25
N LYS A 251 -11.17 -11.02 -42.20
CA LYS A 251 -9.70 -11.04 -42.06
C LYS A 251 -9.22 -10.01 -41.06
N GLU A 252 -9.92 -8.88 -41.04
CA GLU A 252 -9.76 -7.74 -40.16
C GLU A 252 -10.04 -8.16 -38.71
N GLU A 253 -11.19 -8.78 -38.43
CA GLU A 253 -11.53 -9.33 -37.11
C GLU A 253 -10.54 -10.42 -36.65
N ILE A 254 -10.04 -11.27 -37.55
CA ILE A 254 -9.04 -12.29 -37.20
C ILE A 254 -7.70 -11.65 -36.81
N ILE A 255 -7.31 -10.55 -37.46
CA ILE A 255 -6.15 -9.75 -37.05
C ILE A 255 -6.42 -9.11 -35.69
N GLU A 256 -7.61 -8.54 -35.47
CA GLU A 256 -8.02 -7.94 -34.19
C GLU A 256 -7.91 -8.94 -33.02
N PHE A 257 -8.46 -10.15 -33.15
CA PHE A 257 -8.32 -11.21 -32.15
C PHE A 257 -6.85 -11.61 -31.91
N TYR A 258 -6.03 -11.62 -32.96
CA TYR A 258 -4.60 -11.96 -32.86
C TYR A 258 -3.82 -10.89 -32.10
N VAL A 259 -3.99 -9.61 -32.47
CA VAL A 259 -3.21 -8.50 -31.91
C VAL A 259 -3.65 -8.11 -30.50
N ASN A 260 -4.87 -8.41 -30.08
CA ASN A 260 -5.36 -8.12 -28.72
C ASN A 260 -5.05 -9.24 -27.72
N ASN A 261 -4.98 -10.50 -28.14
CA ASN A 261 -4.83 -11.63 -27.22
C ASN A 261 -3.38 -12.16 -27.06
N HIS A 262 -2.43 -11.76 -27.90
CA HIS A 262 -1.10 -12.34 -27.84
C HIS A 262 -0.28 -11.83 -26.64
N TYR A 263 0.35 -12.74 -25.90
CA TYR A 263 1.30 -12.42 -24.83
C TYR A 263 2.55 -11.77 -25.42
N LEU A 264 2.90 -10.56 -24.94
CA LEU A 264 4.05 -9.80 -25.45
C LEU A 264 5.14 -9.53 -24.39
N GLY A 265 4.98 -9.97 -23.14
CA GLY A 265 6.08 -10.07 -22.17
C GLY A 265 5.70 -9.63 -20.75
N GLY A 266 6.21 -10.31 -19.73
CA GLY A 266 5.91 -9.98 -18.33
C GLY A 266 4.44 -10.27 -18.00
N ASN A 267 3.62 -9.23 -17.88
CA ASN A 267 2.16 -9.31 -17.80
C ASN A 267 1.45 -8.59 -18.96
N ILE A 268 2.16 -8.22 -20.02
CA ILE A 268 1.66 -7.46 -21.17
C ILE A 268 1.02 -8.42 -22.18
N TYR A 269 -0.23 -8.14 -22.54
CA TYR A 269 -1.00 -8.84 -23.55
C TYR A 269 -1.60 -7.82 -24.53
N GLY A 270 -1.46 -8.12 -25.81
CA GLY A 270 -1.94 -7.26 -26.88
C GLY A 270 -1.02 -6.09 -27.23
N VAL A 271 -1.14 -5.61 -28.47
CA VAL A 271 -0.20 -4.66 -29.09
C VAL A 271 -0.27 -3.23 -28.53
N GLU A 272 -1.42 -2.79 -28.02
CA GLU A 272 -1.56 -1.45 -27.41
C GLU A 272 -0.78 -1.37 -26.09
N GLU A 273 -1.01 -2.29 -25.14
CA GLU A 273 -0.26 -2.29 -23.88
C GLU A 273 1.24 -2.55 -24.12
N ALA A 274 1.62 -3.30 -25.16
CA ALA A 274 3.01 -3.45 -25.57
C ALA A 274 3.61 -2.15 -26.14
N SER A 275 2.86 -1.41 -26.96
CA SER A 275 3.26 -0.10 -27.48
C SER A 275 3.49 0.90 -26.34
N GLN A 276 2.54 0.97 -25.42
CA GLN A 276 2.62 1.82 -24.22
C GLN A 276 3.80 1.41 -23.33
N ALA A 277 3.99 0.12 -23.06
CA ALA A 277 5.03 -0.36 -22.15
C ALA A 277 6.46 -0.32 -22.72
N TYR A 278 6.65 -0.41 -24.04
CA TYR A 278 7.99 -0.41 -24.65
C TYR A 278 8.39 0.92 -25.28
N PHE A 279 7.43 1.73 -25.74
CA PHE A 279 7.68 2.96 -26.48
C PHE A 279 6.94 4.19 -25.92
N ASN A 280 6.07 4.02 -24.91
CA ASN A 280 5.25 5.09 -24.33
C ASN A 280 4.41 5.85 -25.40
N LYS A 281 3.75 5.08 -26.27
CA LYS A 281 2.93 5.52 -27.40
C LYS A 281 1.69 4.66 -27.55
N SER A 282 0.62 5.20 -28.13
CA SER A 282 -0.46 4.35 -28.63
C SER A 282 0.00 3.55 -29.87
N VAL A 283 -0.59 2.38 -30.10
CA VAL A 283 -0.29 1.51 -31.24
C VAL A 283 -0.42 2.25 -32.57
N GLY A 284 -1.39 3.17 -32.71
CA GLY A 284 -1.60 3.97 -33.91
C GLY A 284 -0.45 4.92 -34.26
N GLU A 285 0.43 5.22 -33.30
CA GLU A 285 1.56 6.15 -33.44
C GLU A 285 2.90 5.44 -33.75
N LEU A 286 2.89 4.11 -33.87
CA LEU A 286 4.08 3.30 -34.09
C LEU A 286 4.68 3.54 -35.48
N ASN A 287 5.98 3.87 -35.52
CA ASN A 287 6.73 3.90 -36.78
C ASN A 287 7.15 2.49 -37.21
N LEU A 288 7.62 2.36 -38.46
CA LEU A 288 8.08 1.09 -39.06
C LEU A 288 9.11 0.34 -38.19
N SER A 289 10.02 1.03 -37.52
CA SER A 289 11.06 0.38 -36.68
C SER A 289 10.47 -0.19 -35.38
N GLU A 290 9.50 0.49 -34.79
CA GLU A 290 8.82 0.07 -33.55
C GLU A 290 7.81 -1.07 -33.85
N ALA A 291 7.01 -0.90 -34.90
CA ALA A 291 6.07 -1.91 -35.38
C ALA A 291 6.76 -3.24 -35.74
N THR A 292 7.95 -3.19 -36.35
CA THR A 292 8.74 -4.38 -36.67
C THR A 292 9.44 -5.03 -35.48
N ILE A 293 9.61 -4.31 -34.36
CA ILE A 293 9.99 -4.91 -33.07
C ILE A 293 8.81 -5.70 -32.51
N ILE A 294 7.62 -5.10 -32.39
CA ILE A 294 6.42 -5.78 -31.87
C ILE A 294 6.08 -7.01 -32.70
N ALA A 295 6.00 -6.90 -34.03
CA ALA A 295 5.80 -8.05 -34.93
C ALA A 295 6.90 -9.13 -34.77
N GLY A 296 8.13 -8.71 -34.44
CA GLY A 296 9.23 -9.62 -34.13
C GLY A 296 9.03 -10.43 -32.85
N MET A 297 8.38 -9.83 -31.84
CA MET A 297 8.20 -10.38 -30.50
C MET A 297 7.18 -11.53 -30.44
N PHE A 298 6.16 -11.58 -31.29
CA PHE A 298 5.18 -12.68 -31.35
C PHE A 298 5.84 -14.08 -31.39
N LYS A 299 7.03 -14.20 -32.00
CA LYS A 299 7.80 -15.47 -32.04
C LYS A 299 8.43 -15.87 -30.69
N ASN A 300 8.91 -14.91 -29.91
CA ASN A 300 9.54 -15.14 -28.60
C ASN A 300 9.52 -13.82 -27.80
N PRO A 301 8.44 -13.55 -27.05
CA PRO A 301 8.23 -12.25 -26.43
C PRO A 301 9.33 -11.85 -25.44
N GLY A 302 9.70 -12.77 -24.54
CA GLY A 302 10.79 -12.53 -23.58
C GLY A 302 12.14 -12.38 -24.28
N GLY A 303 12.48 -13.30 -25.18
CA GLY A 303 13.78 -13.32 -25.87
C GLY A 303 14.05 -12.15 -26.82
N TYR A 304 12.99 -11.48 -27.30
CA TYR A 304 13.05 -10.32 -28.20
C TYR A 304 12.53 -9.02 -27.56
N SER A 305 12.35 -8.97 -26.23
CA SER A 305 11.99 -7.73 -25.53
C SER A 305 13.01 -6.61 -25.79
N PRO A 306 12.58 -5.42 -26.25
CA PRO A 306 13.50 -4.33 -26.58
C PRO A 306 14.12 -3.68 -25.34
N THR A 307 13.51 -3.81 -24.16
CA THR A 307 14.02 -3.28 -22.89
C THR A 307 14.95 -4.26 -22.17
N LEU A 308 14.74 -5.57 -22.31
CA LEU A 308 15.56 -6.59 -21.64
C LEU A 308 16.70 -7.11 -22.54
N HIS A 309 16.45 -7.23 -23.85
CA HIS A 309 17.37 -7.87 -24.81
C HIS A 309 17.44 -7.07 -26.13
N PRO A 310 17.90 -5.80 -26.10
CA PRO A 310 17.86 -4.88 -27.24
C PRO A 310 18.60 -5.40 -28.49
N ASP A 311 19.70 -6.15 -28.33
CA ASP A 311 20.44 -6.72 -29.47
C ASP A 311 19.67 -7.86 -30.16
N ASN A 312 19.01 -8.72 -29.38
CA ASN A 312 18.15 -9.78 -29.91
C ASN A 312 16.93 -9.17 -30.63
N ALA A 313 16.35 -8.12 -30.03
CA ALA A 313 15.26 -7.34 -30.65
C ALA A 313 15.73 -6.71 -31.97
N ALA A 314 16.92 -6.11 -32.02
CA ALA A 314 17.49 -5.52 -33.24
C ALA A 314 17.75 -6.55 -34.34
N ALA A 315 18.28 -7.73 -33.99
CA ALA A 315 18.49 -8.83 -34.93
C ALA A 315 17.16 -9.43 -35.45
N ARG A 316 16.15 -9.53 -34.59
CA ARG A 316 14.80 -9.96 -34.98
C ARG A 316 14.12 -8.92 -35.87
N ARG A 317 14.20 -7.63 -35.55
CA ARG A 317 13.71 -6.51 -36.36
C ARG A 317 14.31 -6.51 -37.77
N LYS A 318 15.63 -6.72 -37.91
CA LYS A 318 16.32 -6.92 -39.21
C LYS A 318 15.68 -8.05 -40.04
N THR A 319 15.27 -9.14 -39.38
CA THR A 319 14.59 -10.27 -40.04
C THR A 319 13.19 -9.90 -40.52
N VAL A 320 12.41 -9.20 -39.69
CA VAL A 320 11.05 -8.73 -40.04
C VAL A 320 11.11 -7.76 -41.22
N LEU A 321 11.97 -6.73 -41.16
CA LEU A 321 12.15 -5.77 -42.26
C LEU A 321 12.58 -6.43 -43.57
N TYR A 322 13.45 -7.45 -43.52
CA TYR A 322 13.79 -8.24 -44.70
C TYR A 322 12.59 -8.99 -45.30
N LEU A 323 11.70 -9.53 -44.46
CA LEU A 323 10.47 -10.21 -44.91
C LEU A 323 9.47 -9.21 -45.50
N MET A 324 9.29 -8.03 -44.88
CA MET A 324 8.47 -6.94 -45.43
C MET A 324 8.96 -6.53 -46.83
N ARG A 325 10.26 -6.24 -46.99
CA ARG A 325 10.83 -5.90 -48.32
C ARG A 325 10.66 -7.04 -49.32
N ARG A 326 10.93 -8.28 -48.91
CA ARG A 326 10.78 -9.47 -49.77
C ARG A 326 9.34 -9.65 -50.27
N HIS A 327 8.36 -9.27 -49.47
CA HIS A 327 6.94 -9.38 -49.82
C HIS A 327 6.36 -8.09 -50.43
N GLY A 328 7.17 -7.05 -50.64
CA GLY A 328 6.80 -5.83 -51.36
C GLY A 328 6.13 -4.75 -50.51
N TYR A 329 6.09 -4.90 -49.17
CA TYR A 329 5.48 -3.93 -48.25
C TYR A 329 6.35 -2.69 -48.00
N ILE A 330 7.67 -2.81 -48.15
CA ILE A 330 8.61 -1.68 -48.00
C ILE A 330 9.70 -1.73 -49.07
N THR A 331 10.29 -0.58 -49.35
CA THR A 331 11.48 -0.42 -50.19
C THR A 331 12.78 -0.81 -49.48
N GLU A 332 13.87 -0.88 -50.25
CA GLU A 332 15.21 -1.10 -49.66
C GLU A 332 15.70 0.08 -48.81
N GLU A 333 15.35 1.31 -49.18
CA GLU A 333 15.75 2.50 -48.43
C GLU A 333 15.00 2.62 -47.09
N GLU A 334 13.71 2.29 -47.05
CA GLU A 334 12.96 2.17 -45.80
C GLU A 334 13.52 1.04 -44.92
N GLN A 335 13.91 -0.11 -45.51
CA GLN A 335 14.60 -1.16 -44.77
C GLN A 335 15.94 -0.66 -44.19
N LYS A 336 16.74 0.12 -44.93
CA LYS A 336 18.01 0.67 -44.43
C LYS A 336 17.78 1.67 -43.30
N LEU A 337 16.84 2.61 -43.48
CA LEU A 337 16.50 3.64 -42.51
C LEU A 337 15.93 3.05 -41.21
N ALA A 338 14.97 2.14 -41.28
CA ALA A 338 14.40 1.50 -40.09
C ALA A 338 15.44 0.65 -39.32
N ASN A 339 16.50 0.18 -40.01
CA ASN A 339 17.59 -0.57 -39.40
C ASN A 339 18.70 0.30 -38.79
N SER A 340 18.88 1.55 -39.22
CA SER A 340 19.90 2.44 -38.66
C SER A 340 19.50 3.00 -37.28
N ILE A 341 18.21 3.04 -36.97
CA ILE A 341 17.68 3.47 -35.67
C ILE A 341 18.04 2.46 -34.57
N PRO A 342 18.81 2.82 -33.52
CA PRO A 342 19.14 1.92 -32.42
C PRO A 342 17.90 1.57 -31.58
N VAL A 343 17.71 0.30 -31.22
CA VAL A 343 16.55 -0.13 -30.39
C VAL A 343 16.52 0.61 -29.05
N ALA A 344 17.68 0.77 -28.40
CA ALA A 344 17.80 1.48 -27.13
C ALA A 344 17.51 3.00 -27.21
N SER A 345 17.33 3.57 -28.41
CA SER A 345 16.85 4.96 -28.55
C SER A 345 15.32 5.06 -28.58
N LEU A 346 14.62 3.96 -28.89
CA LEU A 346 13.15 3.89 -28.95
C LEU A 346 12.52 3.65 -27.57
N THR A 347 13.28 3.08 -26.62
CA THR A 347 12.77 2.66 -25.30
C THR A 347 13.11 3.61 -24.15
N LYS A 348 13.70 4.78 -24.44
CA LYS A 348 14.20 5.70 -23.39
C LYS A 348 13.08 6.25 -22.51
N ASP A 349 12.00 6.71 -23.12
CA ASP A 349 10.92 7.40 -22.40
C ASP A 349 10.07 6.41 -21.57
N ALA A 350 9.89 5.19 -22.06
CA ALA A 350 9.27 4.08 -21.31
C ALA A 350 10.05 3.71 -20.02
N SER A 351 11.35 4.01 -19.96
CA SER A 351 12.20 3.70 -18.80
C SER A 351 11.99 4.67 -17.63
N GLY A 352 11.38 5.84 -17.86
CA GLY A 352 11.23 6.90 -16.85
C GLY A 352 10.20 6.64 -15.74
N ASN A 353 9.25 5.72 -15.96
CA ASN A 353 8.14 5.45 -15.03
C ASN A 353 8.29 4.15 -14.21
N SER A 354 9.38 3.39 -14.41
CA SER A 354 9.67 2.20 -13.61
C SER A 354 10.49 2.58 -12.38
N THR A 355 9.88 2.52 -11.18
CA THR A 355 10.66 2.54 -9.94
C THR A 355 11.59 1.32 -9.90
N SER A 356 12.74 1.44 -9.23
CA SER A 356 13.78 0.40 -9.20
C SER A 356 13.32 -0.98 -8.71
N ASN A 357 12.17 -1.05 -8.03
CA ASN A 357 11.58 -2.26 -7.46
C ASN A 357 10.20 -2.63 -8.09
N GLY A 358 9.74 -1.91 -9.13
CA GLY A 358 8.46 -2.19 -9.80
C GLY A 358 7.19 -1.86 -8.99
N VAL A 359 7.31 -1.10 -7.91
CA VAL A 359 6.19 -0.66 -7.04
C VAL A 359 5.71 0.73 -7.47
N SER A 360 4.40 0.95 -7.59
CA SER A 360 3.86 2.26 -7.97
C SER A 360 4.19 3.32 -6.90
N PRO A 361 4.53 4.58 -7.26
CA PRO A 361 4.63 5.67 -6.29
C PRO A 361 3.31 5.90 -5.54
N TYR A 362 2.17 5.45 -6.07
CA TYR A 362 0.86 5.58 -5.44
C TYR A 362 0.39 4.28 -4.75
N GLN A 363 1.27 3.30 -4.50
CA GLN A 363 0.88 1.97 -4.00
C GLN A 363 0.07 2.01 -2.70
N SER A 364 0.39 2.91 -1.76
CA SER A 364 -0.38 3.11 -0.52
C SER A 364 -1.86 3.41 -0.79
N TYR A 365 -2.14 4.22 -1.81
CA TYR A 365 -3.50 4.59 -2.20
C TYR A 365 -4.17 3.47 -3.02
N ILE A 366 -3.43 2.85 -3.95
CA ILE A 366 -3.91 1.70 -4.75
C ILE A 366 -4.35 0.54 -3.83
N ASP A 367 -3.52 0.15 -2.86
CA ASP A 367 -3.85 -0.91 -1.90
C ASP A 367 -5.12 -0.57 -1.08
N THR A 368 -5.27 0.71 -0.71
CA THR A 368 -6.46 1.21 0.02
C THR A 368 -7.72 1.09 -0.85
N VAL A 369 -7.66 1.51 -2.12
CA VAL A 369 -8.75 1.41 -3.08
C VAL A 369 -9.12 -0.05 -3.36
N VAL A 370 -8.14 -0.91 -3.64
CA VAL A 370 -8.36 -2.36 -3.87
C VAL A 370 -9.11 -2.98 -2.68
N LYS A 371 -8.76 -2.59 -1.45
CA LYS A 371 -9.41 -3.09 -0.24
C LYS A 371 -10.82 -2.53 -0.01
N GLU A 372 -11.09 -1.31 -0.44
CA GLU A 372 -12.46 -0.76 -0.47
C GLU A 372 -13.32 -1.47 -1.52
N LEU A 373 -12.78 -1.74 -2.71
CA LEU A 373 -13.45 -2.47 -3.79
C LEU A 373 -13.86 -3.88 -3.37
N ASP A 374 -12.94 -4.61 -2.73
CA ASP A 374 -13.19 -5.94 -2.17
C ASP A 374 -14.26 -5.90 -1.07
N LYS A 375 -14.12 -5.03 -0.06
CA LYS A 375 -15.03 -4.98 1.09
C LYS A 375 -16.43 -4.42 0.79
N LYS A 376 -16.53 -3.36 -0.02
CA LYS A 376 -17.79 -2.59 -0.22
C LYS A 376 -18.55 -3.03 -1.46
N TYR A 377 -17.85 -3.51 -2.49
CA TYR A 377 -18.45 -3.87 -3.78
C TYR A 377 -18.24 -5.36 -4.15
N ASN A 378 -17.48 -6.12 -3.36
CA ASN A 378 -17.16 -7.54 -3.61
C ASN A 378 -16.52 -7.77 -5.00
N VAL A 379 -15.64 -6.85 -5.41
CA VAL A 379 -14.97 -6.88 -6.72
C VAL A 379 -13.47 -6.76 -6.58
N ASN A 380 -12.74 -7.61 -7.32
CA ASN A 380 -11.30 -7.58 -7.40
C ASN A 380 -10.84 -6.96 -8.74
N PRO A 381 -10.23 -5.76 -8.75
CA PRO A 381 -9.85 -5.05 -9.98
C PRO A 381 -8.72 -5.72 -10.78
N TYR A 382 -8.03 -6.73 -10.22
CA TYR A 382 -7.05 -7.54 -10.97
C TYR A 382 -7.70 -8.69 -11.77
N LYS A 383 -8.99 -8.95 -11.55
CA LYS A 383 -9.79 -10.04 -12.16
C LYS A 383 -11.08 -9.56 -12.83
N THR A 384 -11.38 -8.27 -12.74
CA THR A 384 -12.60 -7.66 -13.27
C THR A 384 -12.21 -6.38 -13.96
N SER A 385 -12.74 -6.13 -15.15
CA SER A 385 -12.35 -5.01 -16.00
C SER A 385 -13.13 -3.74 -15.63
N LEU A 386 -12.47 -2.76 -15.01
CA LEU A 386 -13.10 -1.57 -14.42
C LEU A 386 -12.41 -0.25 -14.83
N LEU A 387 -13.20 0.81 -14.93
CA LEU A 387 -12.72 2.19 -14.77
C LEU A 387 -13.01 2.64 -13.33
N ILE A 388 -11.96 2.96 -12.57
CA ILE A 388 -12.02 3.23 -11.14
C ILE A 388 -11.64 4.70 -10.90
N TYR A 389 -12.61 5.53 -10.56
CA TYR A 389 -12.42 6.96 -10.30
C TYR A 389 -12.30 7.20 -8.81
N THR A 390 -11.12 7.67 -8.37
CA THR A 390 -10.81 7.83 -6.95
C THR A 390 -10.90 9.28 -6.48
N ASN A 391 -10.81 9.47 -5.17
CA ASN A 391 -10.71 10.77 -4.52
C ASN A 391 -9.27 11.28 -4.37
N MET A 392 -8.27 10.58 -4.91
CA MET A 392 -6.86 10.91 -4.67
C MET A 392 -6.52 12.32 -5.17
N ASP A 393 -6.03 13.17 -4.28
CA ASP A 393 -5.36 14.42 -4.60
C ASP A 393 -3.89 14.10 -4.84
N ARG A 394 -3.46 14.14 -6.11
CA ARG A 394 -2.10 13.79 -6.52
C ARG A 394 -1.04 14.60 -5.78
N SER A 395 -1.27 15.91 -5.59
CA SER A 395 -0.31 16.80 -4.93
C SER A 395 -0.14 16.47 -3.44
N LYS A 396 -1.25 16.17 -2.74
CA LYS A 396 -1.22 15.73 -1.34
C LYS A 396 -0.58 14.34 -1.19
N GLN A 397 -0.87 13.41 -2.11
CA GLN A 397 -0.27 12.07 -2.09
C GLN A 397 1.25 12.15 -2.35
N GLU A 398 1.70 12.97 -3.29
CA GLU A 398 3.12 13.23 -3.52
C GLU A 398 3.79 13.90 -2.30
N GLY A 399 3.09 14.78 -1.59
CA GLY A 399 3.55 15.34 -0.31
C GLY A 399 3.78 14.29 0.77
N ILE A 400 2.87 13.31 0.92
CA ILE A 400 3.09 12.15 1.79
C ILE A 400 4.30 11.34 1.31
N ASN A 401 4.40 11.08 0.00
CA ASN A 401 5.47 10.28 -0.58
C ASN A 401 6.85 10.91 -0.30
N ARG A 402 7.03 12.23 -0.52
CA ARG A 402 8.27 12.95 -0.17
C ARG A 402 8.65 12.79 1.30
N VAL A 403 7.68 12.84 2.20
CA VAL A 403 7.93 12.61 3.63
C VAL A 403 8.34 11.16 3.90
N PHE A 404 7.67 10.18 3.31
CA PHE A 404 7.91 8.75 3.56
C PHE A 404 9.21 8.24 2.92
N ASN A 405 9.60 8.78 1.77
CA ASN A 405 10.87 8.49 1.07
C ASN A 405 12.09 9.13 1.75
N GLY A 406 11.89 10.06 2.69
CA GLY A 406 12.98 10.76 3.38
C GLY A 406 13.42 12.09 2.75
N GLU A 407 12.72 12.57 1.71
CA GLU A 407 13.04 13.78 0.96
C GLU A 407 12.70 15.05 1.75
N SER A 408 11.47 15.14 2.29
CA SER A 408 11.01 16.28 3.11
C SER A 408 11.22 16.08 4.62
N TYR A 409 11.58 14.88 5.08
CA TYR A 409 11.73 14.54 6.50
C TYR A 409 12.78 13.44 6.73
N LYS A 410 13.78 13.70 7.59
CA LYS A 410 14.75 12.68 7.98
C LYS A 410 14.21 11.81 9.11
N TRP A 411 13.97 10.54 8.83
CA TRP A 411 13.54 9.54 9.82
C TRP A 411 14.67 9.14 10.77
N VAL A 412 14.29 8.68 11.97
CA VAL A 412 15.25 8.28 13.03
C VAL A 412 15.99 6.99 12.69
N ASP A 413 15.32 6.05 12.02
CA ASP A 413 15.85 4.79 11.49
C ASP A 413 15.01 4.32 10.29
N ASP A 414 15.23 3.10 9.82
CA ASP A 414 14.52 2.42 8.73
C ASP A 414 13.34 1.54 9.21
N GLN A 415 13.32 1.16 10.50
CA GLN A 415 12.33 0.24 11.10
C GLN A 415 11.05 0.92 11.59
N ILE A 416 11.12 2.20 12.00
CA ILE A 416 9.96 2.91 12.53
C ILE A 416 8.90 3.13 11.44
N GLN A 417 7.62 3.10 11.81
CA GLN A 417 6.52 3.17 10.86
C GLN A 417 5.59 4.34 11.18
N SER A 418 4.82 4.73 10.17
CA SER A 418 3.77 5.71 10.31
C SER A 418 2.59 5.36 9.42
N GLY A 419 1.39 5.59 9.93
CA GLY A 419 0.14 5.53 9.19
C GLY A 419 -0.44 6.94 9.12
N VAL A 420 -0.73 7.44 7.92
CA VAL A 420 -1.27 8.79 7.70
C VAL A 420 -2.55 8.72 6.87
N SER A 421 -3.58 9.45 7.32
CA SER A 421 -4.79 9.73 6.54
C SER A 421 -4.95 11.22 6.37
N VAL A 422 -5.21 11.67 5.14
CA VAL A 422 -5.59 13.04 4.80
C VAL A 422 -7.00 13.02 4.22
N LEU A 423 -7.93 13.66 4.91
CA LEU A 423 -9.36 13.59 4.63
C LEU A 423 -9.92 14.99 4.34
N ASP A 424 -10.82 15.09 3.36
CA ASP A 424 -11.69 16.25 3.19
C ASP A 424 -12.72 16.29 4.33
N SER A 425 -12.65 17.33 5.16
CA SER A 425 -13.49 17.49 6.35
C SER A 425 -14.99 17.60 6.02
N GLN A 426 -15.34 18.14 4.85
CA GLN A 426 -16.73 18.46 4.51
C GLN A 426 -17.48 17.27 3.91
N THR A 427 -16.77 16.36 3.24
CA THR A 427 -17.34 15.28 2.42
C THR A 427 -16.96 13.86 2.85
N GLY A 428 -15.87 13.68 3.59
CA GLY A 428 -15.32 12.34 3.89
C GLY A 428 -14.47 11.73 2.78
N LYS A 429 -14.12 12.49 1.73
CA LYS A 429 -13.20 12.01 0.69
C LYS A 429 -11.80 11.79 1.28
N LEU A 430 -11.26 10.58 1.13
CA LEU A 430 -9.85 10.30 1.39
C LEU A 430 -9.01 10.91 0.26
N LEU A 431 -8.26 11.96 0.57
CA LEU A 431 -7.48 12.71 -0.42
C LEU A 431 -6.08 12.11 -0.61
N ALA A 432 -5.47 11.64 0.47
CA ALA A 432 -4.15 11.00 0.43
C ALA A 432 -3.96 10.05 1.62
N VAL A 433 -3.10 9.05 1.45
CA VAL A 433 -2.82 8.02 2.46
C VAL A 433 -1.35 7.60 2.48
N GLY A 434 -0.77 7.55 3.68
CA GLY A 434 0.57 7.00 3.94
C GLY A 434 0.43 5.67 4.65
N ALA A 435 0.57 4.55 3.94
CA ALA A 435 0.25 3.21 4.46
C ALA A 435 1.42 2.54 5.22
N GLY A 436 2.57 3.22 5.35
CA GLY A 436 3.83 2.67 5.89
C GLY A 436 5.01 3.01 4.99
N ARG A 437 6.24 2.88 5.51
CA ARG A 437 7.50 3.05 4.78
C ARG A 437 8.04 1.71 4.29
N ASN A 438 8.93 1.76 3.29
CA ASN A 438 9.65 0.60 2.74
C ASN A 438 8.71 -0.54 2.27
N ARG A 439 7.60 -0.16 1.62
CA ARG A 439 6.48 -1.05 1.27
C ARG A 439 6.68 -1.80 -0.06
N SER A 440 6.17 -3.02 -0.09
CA SER A 440 5.79 -3.79 -1.28
C SER A 440 4.27 -3.70 -1.55
N VAL A 441 3.86 -4.22 -2.71
CA VAL A 441 2.44 -4.32 -3.11
C VAL A 441 1.67 -5.20 -2.12
N GLY A 442 0.58 -4.68 -1.54
CA GLY A 442 -0.28 -5.45 -0.63
C GLY A 442 0.19 -5.56 0.82
N ASP A 443 1.27 -4.85 1.20
CA ASP A 443 1.77 -4.81 2.58
C ASP A 443 0.72 -4.26 3.56
N TYR A 444 0.89 -4.59 4.86
CA TYR A 444 -0.02 -4.17 5.92
C TYR A 444 -0.18 -2.63 6.00
N ASN A 445 -1.42 -2.12 5.89
CA ASN A 445 -1.67 -0.68 5.76
C ASN A 445 -1.81 0.01 7.13
N PHE A 446 -0.75 0.71 7.56
CA PHE A 446 -0.74 1.42 8.85
C PHE A 446 -1.76 2.57 8.96
N ALA A 447 -2.34 3.06 7.87
CA ALA A 447 -3.37 4.10 7.90
C ALA A 447 -4.80 3.55 8.05
N ALA A 448 -5.07 2.35 7.54
CA ALA A 448 -6.44 1.81 7.40
C ALA A 448 -6.67 0.46 8.11
N ASP A 449 -5.63 -0.29 8.46
CA ASP A 449 -5.75 -1.66 9.00
C ASP A 449 -5.29 -1.81 10.45
N ILE A 450 -4.62 -0.81 11.03
CA ILE A 450 -4.16 -0.89 12.41
C ILE A 450 -5.30 -0.88 13.41
N LYS A 451 -5.07 -1.57 14.53
CA LYS A 451 -5.85 -1.43 15.76
C LYS A 451 -4.87 -1.09 16.87
N ARG A 452 -4.54 0.20 16.99
CA ARG A 452 -3.62 0.73 18.00
C ARG A 452 -4.37 1.70 18.90
N GLN A 453 -3.95 1.79 20.16
CA GLN A 453 -4.63 2.65 21.13
C GLN A 453 -4.34 4.12 20.81
N PRO A 454 -5.36 5.00 20.66
CA PRO A 454 -5.18 6.41 20.30
C PRO A 454 -4.52 7.27 21.39
N GLY A 455 -4.41 6.73 22.61
CA GLY A 455 -3.95 7.48 23.78
C GLY A 455 -4.81 8.72 24.02
N SER A 456 -4.18 9.82 24.42
CA SER A 456 -4.87 11.09 24.70
C SER A 456 -5.56 11.77 23.49
N THR A 457 -5.52 11.23 22.27
CA THR A 457 -6.43 11.67 21.19
C THR A 457 -7.86 11.14 21.35
N ALA A 458 -8.10 10.22 22.30
CA ALA A 458 -9.43 9.82 22.74
C ALA A 458 -10.19 10.92 23.49
N LYS A 459 -9.50 11.84 24.18
CA LYS A 459 -10.11 12.76 25.15
C LYS A 459 -11.22 13.69 24.61
N PRO A 460 -11.09 14.28 23.40
CA PRO A 460 -12.19 15.02 22.77
C PRO A 460 -13.41 14.14 22.45
N LEU A 461 -13.20 12.85 22.20
CA LEU A 461 -14.23 11.90 21.76
C LEU A 461 -14.95 11.23 22.95
N PHE A 462 -14.22 10.86 24.00
CA PHE A 462 -14.75 10.07 25.12
C PHE A 462 -15.12 10.89 26.36
N ASP A 463 -14.48 12.05 26.61
CA ASP A 463 -14.70 12.81 27.86
C ASP A 463 -15.34 14.17 27.58
N TYR A 464 -14.61 15.05 26.88
CA TYR A 464 -14.98 16.46 26.83
C TYR A 464 -16.05 16.76 25.78
N GLY A 465 -16.02 16.11 24.60
CA GLY A 465 -17.07 16.24 23.60
C GLY A 465 -18.43 15.78 24.12
N PRO A 466 -18.56 14.55 24.67
CA PRO A 466 -19.78 14.10 25.33
C PRO A 466 -20.24 15.00 26.48
N GLY A 467 -19.31 15.51 27.29
CA GLY A 467 -19.64 16.42 28.39
C GLY A 467 -20.19 17.78 27.94
N ILE A 468 -19.63 18.37 26.87
CA ILE A 468 -20.21 19.58 26.26
C ILE A 468 -21.56 19.24 25.61
N GLU A 469 -21.67 18.12 24.89
CA GLU A 469 -22.90 17.76 24.17
C GLU A 469 -24.08 17.51 25.12
N TYR A 470 -23.92 16.64 26.12
CA TYR A 470 -25.03 16.14 26.95
C TYR A 470 -25.15 16.79 28.33
N ASN A 471 -24.04 17.24 28.93
CA ASN A 471 -24.04 17.92 30.24
C ASN A 471 -23.96 19.45 30.10
N ASN A 472 -24.02 19.98 28.87
CA ASN A 472 -23.95 21.41 28.54
C ASN A 472 -22.75 22.16 29.14
N TRP A 473 -21.62 21.47 29.28
CA TRP A 473 -20.39 22.08 29.80
C TRP A 473 -19.87 23.20 28.90
N SER A 474 -19.39 24.27 29.52
CA SER A 474 -18.64 25.33 28.88
C SER A 474 -17.16 24.94 28.71
N THR A 475 -16.40 25.67 27.88
CA THR A 475 -14.93 25.50 27.85
C THR A 475 -14.27 25.95 29.16
N TYR A 476 -15.01 26.68 30.00
CA TYR A 476 -14.62 27.05 31.37
C TYR A 476 -14.92 25.96 32.42
N GLN A 477 -15.63 24.87 32.11
CA GLN A 477 -16.02 23.85 33.10
C GLN A 477 -14.85 23.44 34.00
N GLN A 478 -15.03 23.51 35.31
CA GLN A 478 -13.95 23.34 36.28
C GLN A 478 -13.69 21.86 36.60
N PHE A 479 -12.41 21.50 36.67
CA PHE A 479 -11.92 20.20 37.14
C PHE A 479 -10.74 20.41 38.09
N VAL A 480 -10.66 19.59 39.14
CA VAL A 480 -9.53 19.60 40.09
C VAL A 480 -8.54 18.49 39.71
N ASP A 481 -7.31 18.88 39.35
CA ASP A 481 -6.19 17.98 39.05
C ASP A 481 -5.38 17.69 40.33
N GLU A 482 -5.66 16.55 40.96
CA GLU A 482 -5.17 16.11 42.28
C GLU A 482 -5.02 14.56 42.31
N PRO A 483 -4.44 13.93 43.34
CA PRO A 483 -4.35 12.46 43.43
C PRO A 483 -5.73 11.79 43.28
N TYR A 484 -5.85 10.85 42.35
CA TYR A 484 -7.16 10.28 41.98
C TYR A 484 -7.07 8.81 41.53
N THR A 485 -8.22 8.13 41.50
CA THR A 485 -8.32 6.70 41.18
C THR A 485 -9.46 6.42 40.20
N TYR A 486 -9.31 5.34 39.44
CA TYR A 486 -10.43 4.62 38.83
C TYR A 486 -11.40 4.13 39.93
N THR A 487 -12.66 3.86 39.59
CA THR A 487 -13.66 3.32 40.55
C THR A 487 -13.21 2.01 41.20
N GLY A 488 -12.40 1.20 40.50
CA GLY A 488 -11.76 -0.01 41.05
C GLY A 488 -10.54 0.26 41.96
N GLY A 489 -10.31 1.49 42.42
CA GLY A 489 -9.24 1.85 43.36
C GLY A 489 -7.82 1.95 42.77
N ARG A 490 -7.59 1.51 41.52
CA ARG A 490 -6.29 1.71 40.83
C ARG A 490 -6.01 3.21 40.66
N LYS A 491 -4.81 3.65 41.05
CA LYS A 491 -4.37 5.05 40.89
C LYS A 491 -4.17 5.39 39.41
N ILE A 492 -4.47 6.64 39.06
CA ILE A 492 -4.12 7.26 37.78
C ILE A 492 -3.11 8.40 38.02
N SER A 493 -2.15 8.56 37.12
CA SER A 493 -1.16 9.65 37.15
C SER A 493 -1.25 10.51 35.89
N ASN A 494 -0.91 11.78 36.02
CA ASN A 494 -0.54 12.61 34.87
C ASN A 494 0.84 12.18 34.33
N TRP A 495 1.13 12.50 33.07
CA TRP A 495 2.37 12.10 32.40
C TRP A 495 3.65 12.67 33.05
N ASP A 496 3.53 13.77 33.80
CA ASP A 496 4.57 14.43 34.57
C ASP A 496 4.60 14.02 36.06
N ASN A 497 3.68 13.15 36.49
CA ASN A 497 3.38 12.83 37.90
C ASN A 497 3.04 14.03 38.80
N GLY A 498 2.78 15.20 38.21
CA GLY A 498 2.42 16.43 38.92
C GLY A 498 0.92 16.64 39.04
N TYR A 499 0.55 17.65 39.83
CA TYR A 499 -0.82 18.11 40.05
C TYR A 499 -0.86 19.63 39.90
N MET A 500 -1.90 20.13 39.23
CA MET A 500 -2.10 21.56 38.97
C MET A 500 -3.30 22.17 39.72
N GLY A 501 -4.05 21.38 40.49
CA GLY A 501 -5.25 21.85 41.20
C GLY A 501 -6.39 22.20 40.25
N GLN A 502 -7.23 23.15 40.65
CA GLN A 502 -8.40 23.58 39.86
C GLN A 502 -8.00 24.21 38.50
N MET A 503 -8.66 23.79 37.44
CA MET A 503 -8.45 24.27 36.06
C MET A 503 -9.72 24.17 35.19
N THR A 504 -9.77 24.96 34.10
CA THR A 504 -10.83 24.89 33.09
C THR A 504 -10.68 23.66 32.19
N LEU A 505 -11.79 23.22 31.57
CA LEU A 505 -11.82 22.22 30.50
C LEU A 505 -10.85 22.58 29.38
N ARG A 506 -10.83 23.86 28.95
CA ARG A 506 -9.89 24.38 27.95
C ARG A 506 -8.44 24.07 28.32
N LYS A 507 -8.04 24.37 29.57
CA LYS A 507 -6.68 24.13 30.06
C LYS A 507 -6.38 22.64 30.27
N ALA A 508 -7.36 21.87 30.77
CA ALA A 508 -7.23 20.44 31.00
C ALA A 508 -7.00 19.64 29.71
N LEU A 509 -7.78 19.94 28.67
CA LEU A 509 -7.68 19.29 27.37
C LEU A 509 -6.46 19.77 26.57
N SER A 510 -6.14 21.08 26.57
CA SER A 510 -4.98 21.60 25.83
C SER A 510 -3.64 21.11 26.40
N LEU A 511 -3.52 21.02 27.74
CA LEU A 511 -2.37 20.40 28.43
C LEU A 511 -2.48 18.87 28.50
N SER A 512 -3.56 18.29 27.99
CA SER A 512 -3.78 16.84 27.91
C SER A 512 -3.67 16.10 29.26
N ARG A 513 -4.12 16.73 30.37
CA ARG A 513 -4.08 16.14 31.71
C ARG A 513 -4.91 14.85 31.77
N ASN A 514 -4.46 13.85 32.52
CA ASN A 514 -5.11 12.54 32.60
C ASN A 514 -6.21 12.52 33.66
N ILE A 515 -5.99 13.18 34.79
CA ILE A 515 -6.92 13.11 35.92
C ILE A 515 -8.21 13.90 35.66
N PRO A 516 -8.17 15.17 35.17
CA PRO A 516 -9.36 15.85 34.67
C PRO A 516 -10.11 15.09 33.58
N ALA A 517 -9.42 14.36 32.70
CA ALA A 517 -10.05 13.55 31.65
C ALA A 517 -10.84 12.37 32.23
N LEU A 518 -10.26 11.62 33.18
CA LEU A 518 -10.99 10.57 33.90
C LEU A 518 -12.17 11.14 34.71
N LYS A 519 -11.97 12.28 35.40
CA LYS A 519 -13.06 12.96 36.13
C LYS A 519 -14.19 13.43 35.20
N ALA A 520 -13.86 13.89 33.99
CA ALA A 520 -14.83 14.24 32.96
C ALA A 520 -15.60 12.99 32.48
N PHE A 521 -14.89 11.92 32.12
CA PHE A 521 -15.48 10.66 31.70
C PHE A 521 -16.45 10.07 32.74
N GLN A 522 -16.09 10.11 34.02
CA GLN A 522 -16.93 9.62 35.12
C GLN A 522 -18.21 10.44 35.37
N GLN A 523 -18.23 11.71 34.94
CA GLN A 523 -19.39 12.60 35.09
C GLN A 523 -20.37 12.55 33.92
N VAL A 524 -20.02 11.86 32.83
CA VAL A 524 -20.93 11.66 31.68
C VAL A 524 -21.48 10.24 31.72
N ASP A 525 -22.77 10.09 31.43
CA ASP A 525 -23.41 8.78 31.28
C ASP A 525 -22.66 7.97 30.20
N LYS A 526 -22.14 6.79 30.58
CA LYS A 526 -21.38 5.90 29.69
C LYS A 526 -22.17 5.51 28.43
N SER A 527 -23.49 5.38 28.50
CA SER A 527 -24.33 5.11 27.33
C SER A 527 -24.30 6.27 26.33
N LYS A 528 -24.22 7.51 26.83
CA LYS A 528 -24.06 8.74 26.02
C LYS A 528 -22.67 8.87 25.43
N ILE A 529 -21.63 8.45 26.16
CA ILE A 529 -20.26 8.34 25.61
C ILE A 529 -20.24 7.35 24.44
N ILE A 530 -20.78 6.13 24.62
CA ILE A 530 -20.90 5.12 23.56
C ILE A 530 -21.67 5.69 22.36
N GLN A 531 -22.84 6.29 22.58
CA GLN A 531 -23.65 6.92 21.54
C GLN A 531 -22.85 7.98 20.74
N PHE A 532 -22.06 8.81 21.41
CA PHE A 532 -21.26 9.86 20.78
C PHE A 532 -20.14 9.29 19.90
N VAL A 533 -19.34 8.36 20.43
CA VAL A 533 -18.21 7.80 19.68
C VAL A 533 -18.66 6.89 18.53
N THR A 534 -19.75 6.14 18.70
CA THR A 534 -20.38 5.34 17.64
C THR A 534 -20.96 6.23 16.54
N ASN A 535 -21.52 7.40 16.88
CA ASN A 535 -21.94 8.39 15.89
C ASN A 535 -20.78 9.02 15.10
N LEU A 536 -19.55 8.92 15.61
CA LEU A 536 -18.31 9.35 14.95
C LEU A 536 -17.54 8.18 14.29
N GLY A 537 -18.18 7.03 14.09
CA GLY A 537 -17.59 5.86 13.42
C GLY A 537 -16.56 5.09 14.26
N ILE A 538 -16.42 5.40 15.55
CA ILE A 538 -15.54 4.68 16.47
C ILE A 538 -16.35 3.63 17.22
N GLN A 539 -15.90 2.37 17.18
CA GLN A 539 -16.51 1.28 17.91
C GLN A 539 -15.62 0.91 19.12
N PRO A 540 -15.94 1.38 20.35
CA PRO A 540 -15.22 1.00 21.55
C PRO A 540 -15.48 -0.47 21.90
N GLU A 541 -14.66 -1.04 22.79
CA GLU A 541 -14.98 -2.35 23.37
C GLU A 541 -16.06 -2.18 24.43
N VAL A 542 -17.12 -2.99 24.38
CA VAL A 542 -18.26 -2.89 25.30
C VAL A 542 -18.44 -4.23 26.00
N GLU A 543 -18.25 -4.24 27.31
CA GLU A 543 -18.46 -5.41 28.17
C GLU A 543 -19.71 -5.19 29.01
N ASN A 544 -20.63 -6.16 29.04
CA ASN A 544 -21.87 -6.10 29.83
C ASN A 544 -22.69 -4.80 29.62
N GLY A 545 -22.68 -4.26 28.40
CA GLY A 545 -23.38 -3.02 28.03
C GLY A 545 -22.70 -1.72 28.50
N THR A 546 -21.45 -1.78 28.99
CA THR A 546 -20.71 -0.61 29.47
C THR A 546 -19.27 -0.55 28.94
N ILE A 547 -18.62 0.61 29.15
CA ILE A 547 -17.21 0.85 28.77
C ILE A 547 -16.32 1.02 30.01
N HIS A 548 -15.09 0.55 29.92
CA HIS A 548 -14.07 0.70 30.96
C HIS A 548 -13.58 2.15 31.05
N GLU A 549 -13.30 2.63 32.26
CA GLU A 549 -12.84 3.99 32.50
C GLU A 549 -11.50 4.35 31.84
N ALA A 550 -10.68 3.35 31.53
CA ALA A 550 -9.42 3.52 30.81
C ALA A 550 -9.60 4.02 29.36
N HIS A 551 -10.83 3.97 28.81
CA HIS A 551 -11.18 4.62 27.54
C HIS A 551 -10.91 6.14 27.57
N SER A 552 -11.02 6.79 28.74
CA SER A 552 -10.74 8.23 28.93
C SER A 552 -9.30 8.64 28.59
N ILE A 553 -8.36 7.69 28.62
CA ILE A 553 -6.97 7.88 28.20
C ILE A 553 -6.62 7.08 26.94
N GLY A 554 -7.64 6.58 26.23
CA GLY A 554 -7.52 5.87 24.95
C GLY A 554 -7.14 4.40 25.04
N ALA A 555 -7.28 3.75 26.20
CA ALA A 555 -7.01 2.32 26.35
C ALA A 555 -8.27 1.48 26.05
N PHE A 556 -8.34 0.96 24.83
CA PHE A 556 -9.34 0.00 24.33
C PHE A 556 -8.76 -0.83 23.16
N THR A 557 -9.58 -1.63 22.47
CA THR A 557 -9.19 -2.40 21.26
C THR A 557 -8.46 -1.60 20.17
N GLY A 558 -8.66 -0.28 20.08
CA GLY A 558 -7.89 0.63 19.23
C GLY A 558 -8.54 1.00 17.90
N VAL A 559 -7.85 1.87 17.16
CA VAL A 559 -8.32 2.54 15.94
C VAL A 559 -7.20 2.66 14.91
N ASN A 560 -7.53 3.15 13.71
CA ASN A 560 -6.59 3.57 12.67
C ASN A 560 -6.71 5.07 12.32
N PRO A 561 -5.69 5.65 11.64
CA PRO A 561 -5.72 7.02 11.14
C PRO A 561 -6.95 7.39 10.31
N VAL A 562 -7.46 6.52 9.43
CA VAL A 562 -8.66 6.81 8.61
C VAL A 562 -9.91 6.99 9.48
N GLN A 563 -10.11 6.14 10.50
CA GLN A 563 -11.20 6.31 11.47
C GLN A 563 -11.04 7.60 12.28
N MET A 564 -9.81 7.90 12.73
CA MET A 564 -9.54 9.09 13.53
C MET A 564 -9.69 10.39 12.73
N SER A 565 -9.34 10.42 11.44
CA SER A 565 -9.57 11.59 10.59
C SER A 565 -11.07 11.82 10.36
N ALA A 566 -11.86 10.77 10.13
CA ALA A 566 -13.31 10.89 9.99
C ALA A 566 -14.01 11.34 11.29
N ALA A 567 -13.59 10.83 12.44
CA ALA A 567 -14.10 11.26 13.74
C ALA A 567 -13.77 12.73 14.04
N TYR A 568 -12.55 13.19 13.71
CA TYR A 568 -12.14 14.57 13.94
C TYR A 568 -12.70 15.57 12.91
N ALA A 569 -13.07 15.12 11.70
CA ALA A 569 -13.76 15.94 10.70
C ALA A 569 -15.06 16.57 11.23
N ALA A 570 -15.78 15.85 12.10
CA ALA A 570 -16.99 16.37 12.72
C ALA A 570 -16.76 17.65 13.55
N PHE A 571 -15.58 17.83 14.16
CA PHE A 571 -15.24 19.05 14.89
C PHE A 571 -14.98 20.25 13.96
N SER A 572 -14.56 20.01 12.71
CA SER A 572 -14.27 21.09 11.73
C SER A 572 -15.47 21.50 10.86
N ASN A 573 -16.48 20.64 10.71
CA ASN A 573 -17.56 20.83 9.74
C ASN A 573 -18.95 21.13 10.35
N GLY A 574 -19.01 21.51 11.63
CA GLY A 574 -20.26 21.83 12.34
C GLY A 574 -20.99 20.60 12.91
N GLY A 575 -20.27 19.53 13.26
CA GLY A 575 -20.77 18.39 14.01
C GLY A 575 -21.29 17.24 13.15
N TYR A 576 -20.83 17.11 11.90
CA TYR A 576 -21.26 16.05 10.98
C TYR A 576 -20.18 15.00 10.75
N TYR A 577 -20.54 13.73 10.94
CA TYR A 577 -19.75 12.60 10.49
C TYR A 577 -20.06 12.33 9.01
N ASN A 578 -19.00 12.06 8.23
CA ASN A 578 -19.08 11.51 6.89
C ASN A 578 -18.26 10.21 6.89
N GLU A 579 -18.78 9.11 6.32
CA GLU A 579 -18.02 7.86 6.18
C GLU A 579 -16.80 8.12 5.25
N PRO A 580 -15.57 7.72 5.65
CA PRO A 580 -14.39 7.95 4.81
C PRO A 580 -14.40 7.03 3.59
N TYR A 581 -14.14 7.58 2.40
CA TYR A 581 -14.16 6.82 1.14
C TYR A 581 -13.09 7.26 0.14
N SER A 582 -12.50 6.29 -0.55
CA SER A 582 -11.42 6.49 -1.53
C SER A 582 -11.89 6.39 -2.99
N VAL A 583 -13.03 5.74 -3.26
CA VAL A 583 -13.59 5.52 -4.60
C VAL A 583 -14.88 6.34 -4.80
N SER A 584 -14.88 7.27 -5.76
CA SER A 584 -16.07 8.05 -6.12
C SER A 584 -16.97 7.33 -7.13
N LYS A 585 -16.40 6.60 -8.10
CA LYS A 585 -17.18 5.90 -9.15
C LYS A 585 -16.44 4.69 -9.68
N ILE A 586 -17.20 3.65 -10.05
CA ILE A 586 -16.72 2.44 -10.72
C ILE A 586 -17.58 2.23 -11.96
N THR A 587 -16.97 1.98 -13.12
CA THR A 587 -17.67 1.55 -14.34
C THR A 587 -17.10 0.22 -14.81
N TYR A 588 -17.96 -0.79 -14.98
CA TYR A 588 -17.56 -2.10 -15.52
C TYR A 588 -17.40 -1.98 -17.04
N ARG A 589 -16.17 -2.18 -17.55
CA ARG A 589 -15.85 -1.99 -18.98
C ARG A 589 -16.67 -2.88 -19.90
N GLU A 590 -16.89 -4.14 -19.49
CA GLU A 590 -17.64 -5.14 -20.26
C GLU A 590 -19.13 -4.81 -20.46
N THR A 591 -19.76 -4.08 -19.53
CA THR A 591 -21.22 -3.88 -19.53
C THR A 591 -21.65 -2.40 -19.57
N GLY A 592 -20.71 -1.46 -19.40
CA GLY A 592 -21.00 -0.04 -19.20
C GLY A 592 -21.67 0.30 -17.86
N ASN A 593 -22.07 -0.70 -17.06
CA ASN A 593 -22.73 -0.49 -15.78
C ASN A 593 -21.85 0.33 -14.86
N THR A 594 -22.45 1.34 -14.21
CA THR A 594 -21.73 2.32 -13.40
C THR A 594 -22.34 2.39 -12.00
N ILE A 595 -21.47 2.39 -10.98
CA ILE A 595 -21.80 2.54 -9.58
C ILE A 595 -21.11 3.80 -9.07
N GLU A 596 -21.90 4.77 -8.59
CA GLU A 596 -21.40 5.98 -7.95
C GLU A 596 -21.51 5.88 -6.44
N HIS A 597 -20.49 6.35 -5.72
CA HIS A 597 -20.52 6.43 -4.27
C HIS A 597 -21.50 7.52 -3.82
N LYS A 598 -22.47 7.13 -2.98
CA LYS A 598 -23.39 8.05 -2.30
C LYS A 598 -22.90 8.26 -0.86
N SER A 599 -22.44 9.47 -0.55
CA SER A 599 -22.02 9.85 0.80
C SER A 599 -23.23 10.27 1.63
N GLU A 600 -23.35 9.75 2.85
CA GLU A 600 -24.38 10.11 3.81
C GLU A 600 -23.80 10.99 4.92
N LYS A 601 -24.24 12.25 4.99
CA LYS A 601 -23.80 13.23 5.98
C LYS A 601 -24.65 13.11 7.26
N LYS A 602 -24.11 12.50 8.31
CA LYS A 602 -24.82 12.23 9.57
C LYS A 602 -24.48 13.27 10.64
N LYS A 603 -25.47 13.94 11.22
CA LYS A 603 -25.25 14.81 12.40
C LYS A 603 -24.82 13.93 13.59
N ALA A 604 -23.61 14.14 14.10
CA ALA A 604 -23.02 13.37 15.19
C ALA A 604 -23.01 14.14 16.53
N MET A 605 -22.95 15.47 16.47
CA MET A 605 -23.01 16.38 17.62
C MET A 605 -23.58 17.74 17.20
N SER A 606 -23.95 18.59 18.16
CA SER A 606 -24.30 19.99 17.89
C SER A 606 -23.13 20.79 17.29
N ASP A 607 -23.45 21.87 16.57
CA ASP A 607 -22.43 22.79 16.05
C ASP A 607 -21.67 23.51 17.19
N SER A 608 -22.36 23.78 18.30
CA SER A 608 -21.76 24.32 19.52
C SER A 608 -20.66 23.42 20.09
N THR A 609 -20.92 22.13 20.26
CA THR A 609 -19.92 21.14 20.71
C THR A 609 -18.75 21.05 19.74
N ALA A 610 -19.04 21.01 18.44
CA ALA A 610 -18.01 20.95 17.40
C ALA A 610 -17.05 22.15 17.48
N TYR A 611 -17.61 23.36 17.49
CA TYR A 611 -16.84 24.61 17.56
C TYR A 611 -16.10 24.77 18.90
N MET A 612 -16.72 24.42 20.02
CA MET A 612 -16.10 24.55 21.35
C MET A 612 -14.89 23.62 21.49
N ILE A 613 -14.97 22.37 21.01
CA ILE A 613 -13.82 21.46 20.97
C ILE A 613 -12.75 21.99 19.99
N ALA A 614 -13.11 22.40 18.78
CA ALA A 614 -12.16 22.96 17.82
C ALA A 614 -11.43 24.20 18.36
N SER A 615 -12.13 25.06 19.11
CA SER A 615 -11.56 26.23 19.78
C SER A 615 -10.55 25.85 20.87
N VAL A 616 -10.79 24.79 21.65
CA VAL A 616 -9.84 24.32 22.68
C VAL A 616 -8.62 23.63 22.05
N LEU A 617 -8.81 22.90 20.95
CA LEU A 617 -7.74 22.18 20.25
C LEU A 617 -6.78 23.11 19.47
N GLN A 618 -7.14 24.38 19.25
CA GLN A 618 -6.20 25.40 18.74
C GLN A 618 -5.17 25.87 19.79
N ASP A 619 -5.44 25.66 21.08
CA ASP A 619 -4.51 26.02 22.16
C ASP A 619 -3.38 24.98 22.36
N VAL A 620 -3.47 23.82 21.69
CA VAL A 620 -2.50 22.72 21.83
C VAL A 620 -1.19 23.08 21.14
N LYS A 621 -0.09 22.99 21.89
CA LYS A 621 1.27 23.26 21.40
C LYS A 621 1.97 21.95 21.05
N LEU A 622 2.61 21.93 19.88
CA LEU A 622 3.48 20.83 19.43
C LEU A 622 4.93 21.15 19.80
N ASN A 623 5.71 20.12 20.13
CA ASN A 623 7.13 20.27 20.42
C ASN A 623 7.91 20.80 19.20
N GLY A 624 8.97 21.56 19.45
CA GLY A 624 9.79 22.16 18.39
C GLY A 624 9.12 23.29 17.60
N GLY A 625 8.02 23.86 18.09
CA GLY A 625 7.35 25.00 17.46
C GLY A 625 6.28 25.65 18.34
N GLY A 626 5.56 26.61 17.76
CA GLY A 626 4.35 27.20 18.36
C GLY A 626 3.07 26.48 17.93
N THR A 627 1.92 27.07 18.29
CA THR A 627 0.62 26.74 17.70
C THR A 627 0.65 26.97 16.18
N ILE A 628 -0.22 26.27 15.44
CA ILE A 628 -0.36 26.45 13.99
C ILE A 628 -1.60 27.33 13.77
N THR A 629 -1.44 28.49 13.13
CA THR A 629 -2.55 29.43 12.89
C THR A 629 -3.69 28.75 12.14
N ASN A 630 -4.93 28.96 12.62
CA ASN A 630 -6.17 28.41 12.09
C ASN A 630 -6.12 26.88 11.91
N TYR A 631 -5.56 26.17 12.89
CA TYR A 631 -5.43 24.72 12.87
C TYR A 631 -5.58 24.14 14.29
N ALA A 632 -6.54 23.24 14.46
CA ALA A 632 -6.77 22.53 15.70
C ALA A 632 -5.96 21.21 15.69
N VAL A 633 -5.39 20.80 16.82
CA VAL A 633 -4.64 19.54 16.91
C VAL A 633 -4.78 18.89 18.28
N LYS A 634 -4.76 17.57 18.34
CA LYS A 634 -4.61 16.79 19.56
C LYS A 634 -3.52 15.74 19.37
N THR A 635 -2.65 15.62 20.36
CA THR A 635 -1.63 14.55 20.46
C THR A 635 -2.09 13.43 21.40
N GLY A 636 -1.52 12.24 21.21
CA GLY A 636 -1.77 11.07 22.05
C GLY A 636 -0.52 10.21 22.17
N THR A 637 -0.33 9.59 23.32
CA THR A 637 0.79 8.70 23.61
C THR A 637 0.28 7.60 24.52
N THR A 638 0.75 6.36 24.33
CA THR A 638 0.42 5.23 25.20
C THR A 638 1.68 4.53 25.69
N ASN A 639 1.75 4.29 26.99
CA ASN A 639 2.83 3.53 27.60
C ASN A 639 2.64 2.02 27.35
N PHE A 640 3.70 1.25 27.57
CA PHE A 640 3.57 -0.19 27.78
C PHE A 640 3.06 -0.51 29.19
N ASP A 641 2.61 -1.74 29.41
CA ASP A 641 2.41 -2.28 30.76
C ASP A 641 3.76 -2.60 31.43
N ASP A 642 3.89 -2.37 32.73
CA ASP A 642 5.15 -2.53 33.47
C ASP A 642 5.70 -3.96 33.43
N ALA A 643 4.83 -4.98 33.41
CA ALA A 643 5.26 -6.38 33.27
C ALA A 643 5.74 -6.67 31.84
N TYR A 644 5.11 -6.05 30.83
CA TYR A 644 5.59 -6.11 29.45
C TYR A 644 6.98 -5.46 29.31
N VAL A 645 7.16 -4.24 29.83
CA VAL A 645 8.47 -3.54 29.88
C VAL A 645 9.54 -4.43 30.49
N LYS A 646 9.29 -5.01 31.67
CA LYS A 646 10.23 -5.89 32.37
C LYS A 646 10.52 -7.18 31.58
N SER A 647 9.51 -7.87 31.07
CA SER A 647 9.67 -9.15 30.35
C SER A 647 10.43 -9.02 29.02
N LYS A 648 10.32 -7.87 28.35
CA LYS A 648 11.07 -7.54 27.13
C LYS A 648 12.38 -6.81 27.42
N GLY A 649 12.61 -6.40 28.67
CA GLY A 649 13.77 -5.60 29.09
C GLY A 649 13.84 -4.22 28.43
N LEU A 650 12.68 -3.62 28.13
CA LEU A 650 12.60 -2.29 27.52
C LEU A 650 12.98 -1.20 28.55
N PRO A 651 13.39 -0.01 28.10
CA PRO A 651 13.56 1.15 28.97
C PRO A 651 12.27 1.54 29.71
N GLY A 652 12.40 2.06 30.94
CA GLY A 652 11.24 2.39 31.78
C GLY A 652 10.33 3.52 31.26
N ASP A 653 10.83 4.37 30.36
CA ASP A 653 10.09 5.43 29.66
C ASP A 653 9.73 5.04 28.21
N ALA A 654 9.75 3.74 27.89
CA ALA A 654 9.32 3.25 26.58
C ALA A 654 7.81 3.45 26.37
N ILE A 655 7.45 3.96 25.19
CA ILE A 655 6.06 4.16 24.74
C ILE A 655 5.77 3.27 23.54
N ARG A 656 4.52 2.81 23.40
CA ARG A 656 4.12 1.87 22.34
C ARG A 656 3.61 2.56 21.08
N ASP A 657 2.70 3.53 21.25
CA ASP A 657 2.05 4.25 20.17
C ASP A 657 2.11 5.75 20.44
N SER A 658 2.30 6.54 19.39
CA SER A 658 2.28 8.00 19.47
C SER A 658 1.49 8.58 18.29
N TRP A 659 0.63 9.56 18.55
CA TRP A 659 -0.41 10.03 17.64
C TRP A 659 -0.46 11.56 17.54
N ALA A 660 -0.90 12.03 16.38
CA ALA A 660 -1.36 13.40 16.18
C ALA A 660 -2.56 13.39 15.23
N VAL A 661 -3.65 14.04 15.63
CA VAL A 661 -4.84 14.22 14.80
C VAL A 661 -5.24 15.68 14.88
N GLY A 662 -5.46 16.31 13.74
CA GLY A 662 -5.68 17.75 13.66
C GLY A 662 -6.27 18.15 12.32
N PHE A 663 -6.76 19.38 12.24
CA PHE A 663 -7.60 19.82 11.14
C PHE A 663 -7.62 21.35 10.98
N SER A 664 -7.84 21.77 9.73
CA SER A 664 -8.38 23.08 9.37
C SER A 664 -9.90 22.97 9.16
N THR A 665 -10.53 23.99 8.57
CA THR A 665 -11.94 23.92 8.13
C THR A 665 -12.15 22.98 6.92
N LYS A 666 -11.09 22.60 6.20
CA LYS A 666 -11.15 21.84 4.94
C LYS A 666 -10.45 20.50 5.00
N THR A 667 -9.31 20.41 5.66
CA THR A 667 -8.42 19.24 5.62
C THR A 667 -8.19 18.69 7.03
N VAL A 668 -8.37 17.39 7.22
CA VAL A 668 -8.01 16.65 8.44
C VAL A 668 -6.79 15.78 8.19
N VAL A 669 -5.80 15.84 9.06
CA VAL A 669 -4.61 14.97 9.03
C VAL A 669 -4.55 14.16 10.32
N ALA A 670 -4.72 12.85 10.21
CA ALA A 670 -4.52 11.89 11.28
C ALA A 670 -3.24 11.08 11.05
N MET A 671 -2.43 10.92 12.08
CA MET A 671 -1.16 10.20 12.03
C MET A 671 -0.95 9.31 13.25
N TRP A 672 -0.62 8.04 13.01
CA TRP A 672 0.05 7.14 13.95
C TRP A 672 1.54 7.09 13.65
N TYR A 673 2.36 6.94 14.70
CA TYR A 673 3.81 6.81 14.64
C TYR A 673 4.27 5.79 15.69
N GLY A 674 5.08 4.82 15.28
CA GLY A 674 5.61 3.78 16.14
C GLY A 674 6.26 2.62 15.39
N TYR A 675 6.87 1.69 16.12
CA TYR A 675 7.39 0.46 15.54
C TYR A 675 6.27 -0.59 15.43
N ASN A 676 6.39 -1.52 14.48
CA ASN A 676 5.49 -2.66 14.41
C ASN A 676 5.61 -3.53 15.67
N GLU A 677 6.85 -3.89 16.02
CA GLU A 677 7.24 -4.53 17.27
C GLU A 677 8.34 -3.70 17.95
N SER A 678 8.40 -3.70 19.28
CA SER A 678 9.42 -2.94 20.03
C SER A 678 10.44 -3.85 20.68
N THR A 679 11.73 -3.59 20.42
CA THR A 679 12.90 -4.26 21.02
C THR A 679 13.68 -3.27 21.89
N LYS A 680 14.81 -3.69 22.48
CA LYS A 680 15.68 -2.79 23.25
C LYS A 680 16.33 -1.73 22.37
N GLU A 681 16.66 -2.12 21.14
CA GLU A 681 17.31 -1.35 20.09
C GLU A 681 16.28 -0.46 19.37
N HIS A 682 15.10 -1.00 19.06
CA HIS A 682 14.02 -0.33 18.36
C HIS A 682 12.82 -0.12 19.29
N CYS A 683 12.88 0.90 20.14
CA CYS A 683 11.75 1.34 20.95
C CYS A 683 11.63 2.87 20.97
N MET A 684 10.39 3.36 21.02
CA MET A 684 10.13 4.79 21.22
C MET A 684 10.34 5.17 22.69
N ARG A 685 11.10 6.24 22.93
CA ARG A 685 11.31 6.85 24.25
C ARG A 685 10.39 8.06 24.38
N ASN A 686 9.69 8.20 25.51
CA ASN A 686 8.56 9.13 25.66
C ASN A 686 8.83 10.56 25.09
N LEU A 687 9.81 11.28 25.65
CA LEU A 687 10.10 12.66 25.23
C LEU A 687 10.77 12.75 23.84
N PRO A 688 11.85 12.00 23.52
CA PRO A 688 12.45 12.03 22.18
C PRO A 688 11.46 11.72 21.06
N SER A 689 10.66 10.65 21.21
CA SER A 689 9.69 10.26 20.19
C SER A 689 8.51 11.22 20.07
N SER A 690 8.14 11.94 21.15
CA SER A 690 7.16 13.03 21.08
C SER A 690 7.67 14.20 20.24
N ILE A 691 8.95 14.57 20.39
CA ILE A 691 9.60 15.62 19.60
C ILE A 691 9.66 15.24 18.11
N GLU A 692 10.13 14.02 17.78
CA GLU A 692 10.23 13.59 16.39
C GLU A 692 8.85 13.42 15.74
N LYS A 693 7.87 12.86 16.45
CA LYS A 693 6.47 12.81 15.97
C LYS A 693 5.92 14.20 15.68
N ASP A 694 6.16 15.19 16.55
CA ASP A 694 5.66 16.55 16.35
C ASP A 694 6.34 17.25 15.17
N LYS A 695 7.64 17.03 14.95
CA LYS A 695 8.35 17.48 13.72
C LYS A 695 7.74 16.84 12.47
N LEU A 696 7.63 15.51 12.44
CA LEU A 696 7.04 14.75 11.32
C LEU A 696 5.64 15.26 10.99
N TYR A 697 4.78 15.42 12.01
CA TYR A 697 3.43 15.93 11.83
C TYR A 697 3.39 17.35 11.28
N ARG A 698 4.28 18.24 11.74
CA ARG A 698 4.39 19.61 11.20
C ARG A 698 4.87 19.61 9.74
N THR A 699 5.76 18.70 9.35
CA THR A 699 6.13 18.51 7.94
C THR A 699 4.94 18.03 7.12
N LEU A 700 4.21 17.00 7.57
CA LEU A 700 3.01 16.52 6.89
C LEU A 700 1.97 17.65 6.71
N VAL A 701 1.67 18.42 7.76
CA VAL A 701 0.77 19.59 7.66
C VAL A 701 1.25 20.59 6.62
N LYS A 702 2.55 20.88 6.53
CA LYS A 702 3.12 21.77 5.49
C LYS A 702 2.95 21.21 4.07
N GLU A 703 3.05 19.89 3.90
CA GLU A 703 2.99 19.22 2.60
C GLU A 703 1.56 18.99 2.08
N VAL A 704 0.57 18.79 2.97
CA VAL A 704 -0.77 18.31 2.58
C VAL A 704 -1.94 19.21 2.99
N VAL A 705 -1.76 20.15 3.91
CA VAL A 705 -2.81 21.09 4.34
C VAL A 705 -2.61 22.42 3.61
N GLU A 706 -3.70 23.08 3.26
CA GLU A 706 -3.66 24.39 2.60
C GLU A 706 -2.87 25.43 3.42
N SER A 707 -2.15 26.31 2.70
CA SER A 707 -1.33 27.37 3.30
C SER A 707 -2.21 28.46 3.95
N ASN A 708 -3.24 28.90 3.22
CA ASN A 708 -4.21 29.91 3.63
C ASN A 708 -5.41 29.24 4.31
N ARG A 709 -5.26 28.86 5.58
CA ARG A 709 -6.34 28.24 6.38
C ARG A 709 -7.33 29.30 6.85
N GLU A 710 -8.61 29.04 6.62
CA GLU A 710 -9.72 29.87 7.09
C GLU A 710 -9.88 29.76 8.61
N GLU A 711 -10.31 30.85 9.25
CA GLU A 711 -10.65 30.84 10.67
C GLU A 711 -11.92 30.01 10.93
N PHE A 712 -11.93 29.29 12.06
CA PHE A 712 -13.12 28.59 12.51
C PHE A 712 -14.21 29.59 12.89
N LYS A 713 -15.32 29.59 12.14
CA LYS A 713 -16.45 30.50 12.40
C LYS A 713 -17.23 30.06 13.63
N MET A 714 -17.40 30.96 14.60
CA MET A 714 -18.27 30.73 15.75
C MET A 714 -19.74 30.67 15.31
N PRO A 715 -20.48 29.59 15.63
CA PRO A 715 -21.91 29.51 15.30
C PRO A 715 -22.75 30.35 16.26
N ASP A 716 -23.94 30.76 15.82
CA ASP A 716 -24.88 31.57 16.61
C ASP A 716 -25.40 30.86 17.89
N SER A 717 -25.16 29.56 18.01
CA SER A 717 -25.42 28.72 19.18
C SER A 717 -24.36 28.86 20.29
N VAL A 718 -23.26 29.58 20.05
CA VAL A 718 -22.16 29.79 21.01
C VAL A 718 -22.00 31.28 21.33
N VAL A 719 -21.69 31.56 22.60
CA VAL A 719 -21.29 32.88 23.08
C VAL A 719 -19.89 32.83 23.68
N LYS A 720 -19.14 33.93 23.56
CA LYS A 720 -17.82 34.12 24.18
C LYS A 720 -17.93 35.18 25.28
N LEU A 721 -17.65 34.80 26.53
CA LEU A 721 -17.86 35.66 27.69
C LEU A 721 -16.56 35.89 28.48
N PRO A 722 -16.33 37.09 29.05
CA PRO A 722 -15.26 37.34 30.00
C PRO A 722 -15.67 36.79 31.37
N ILE A 723 -15.02 35.72 31.81
CA ILE A 723 -15.29 35.05 33.09
C ILE A 723 -14.21 35.45 34.09
N ILE A 724 -14.60 35.74 35.34
CA ILE A 724 -13.67 36.02 36.43
C ILE A 724 -12.80 34.78 36.67
N SER A 725 -11.48 34.93 36.54
CA SER A 725 -10.50 33.84 36.62
C SER A 725 -10.62 33.05 37.93
N GLY A 726 -10.97 31.76 37.84
CA GLY A 726 -11.04 30.83 38.97
C GLY A 726 -12.40 30.79 39.68
N SER A 727 -13.35 31.67 39.34
CA SER A 727 -14.74 31.59 39.85
C SER A 727 -15.34 30.19 39.60
N ASN A 728 -16.03 29.63 40.59
CA ASN A 728 -16.73 28.35 40.48
C ASN A 728 -18.01 28.39 41.35
N PRO A 729 -19.22 28.50 40.79
CA PRO A 729 -19.55 28.51 39.37
C PRO A 729 -19.01 29.74 38.62
N ALA A 730 -19.05 29.68 37.28
CA ALA A 730 -18.57 30.74 36.40
C ALA A 730 -19.32 32.06 36.63
N LYS A 731 -18.59 33.15 36.89
CA LYS A 731 -19.16 34.51 36.99
C LYS A 731 -18.72 35.38 35.82
N VAL A 732 -19.66 36.04 35.15
CA VAL A 732 -19.36 37.02 34.08
C VAL A 732 -18.84 38.30 34.70
N ALA A 733 -17.66 38.74 34.28
CA ALA A 733 -17.04 39.96 34.76
C ALA A 733 -17.86 41.20 34.34
N PRO A 734 -18.19 42.12 35.26
CA PRO A 734 -18.90 43.35 34.94
C PRO A 734 -18.03 44.31 34.11
N THR A 735 -18.66 45.23 33.41
CA THR A 735 -17.97 46.33 32.70
C THR A 735 -17.09 47.11 33.67
N GLY A 736 -15.80 47.23 33.36
CA GLY A 736 -14.82 47.91 34.22
C GLY A 736 -14.21 47.06 35.33
N TYR A 737 -14.44 45.75 35.37
CA TYR A 737 -13.75 44.84 36.28
C TYR A 737 -12.22 44.90 36.09
N SER A 738 -11.49 45.18 37.17
CA SER A 738 -10.03 45.36 37.17
C SER A 738 -9.23 44.08 37.43
N GLY A 739 -9.89 43.00 37.86
CA GLY A 739 -9.24 41.73 38.17
C GLY A 739 -8.99 40.86 36.93
N SER A 740 -8.38 39.70 37.14
CA SER A 740 -8.10 38.76 36.05
C SER A 740 -9.37 38.14 35.47
N VAL A 741 -9.46 38.12 34.13
CA VAL A 741 -10.51 37.42 33.38
C VAL A 741 -9.92 36.42 32.38
N VAL A 742 -10.68 35.35 32.10
CA VAL A 742 -10.46 34.44 30.97
C VAL A 742 -11.66 34.50 30.03
N TYR A 743 -11.39 34.45 28.72
CA TYR A 743 -12.46 34.42 27.71
C TYR A 743 -12.79 32.98 27.33
N GLU A 744 -14.02 32.57 27.59
CA GLU A 744 -14.44 31.18 27.43
C GLU A 744 -15.79 31.08 26.72
N LEU A 745 -16.06 29.89 26.17
CA LEU A 745 -17.20 29.61 25.31
C LEU A 745 -18.28 28.86 26.07
N PHE A 746 -19.53 29.27 25.84
CA PHE A 746 -20.73 28.66 26.42
C PHE A 746 -21.72 28.41 25.28
N LYS A 747 -22.56 27.37 25.42
CA LYS A 747 -23.79 27.29 24.63
C LYS A 747 -24.67 28.48 25.03
N LYS A 748 -25.27 29.16 24.05
CA LYS A 748 -25.99 30.44 24.23
C LYS A 748 -27.17 30.36 25.21
N ASP A 749 -27.80 29.20 25.29
CA ASP A 749 -28.90 28.85 26.19
C ASP A 749 -28.44 28.36 27.59
N HIS A 750 -27.13 28.11 27.77
CA HIS A 750 -26.52 27.63 29.03
C HIS A 750 -25.37 28.55 29.51
N GLN A 751 -25.40 29.83 29.13
CA GLN A 751 -24.48 30.83 29.66
C GLN A 751 -24.80 31.18 31.13
N PRO A 752 -23.84 31.69 31.93
CA PRO A 752 -24.11 32.08 33.31
C PRO A 752 -25.08 33.27 33.38
N ASN A 753 -26.05 33.20 34.29
CA ASN A 753 -27.02 34.28 34.50
C ASN A 753 -26.44 35.40 35.39
N GLY A 754 -26.30 36.60 34.81
CA GLY A 754 -25.98 37.83 35.54
C GLY A 754 -24.51 38.27 35.46
N THR A 755 -24.31 39.59 35.53
CA THR A 755 -23.02 40.21 35.87
C THR A 755 -22.88 40.28 37.39
N SER A 756 -21.68 40.10 37.93
CA SER A 756 -21.44 40.32 39.37
C SER A 756 -21.46 41.82 39.69
N SER A 757 -22.64 42.34 40.02
CA SER A 757 -22.83 43.75 40.39
C SER A 757 -22.19 44.05 41.75
N GLY A 758 -21.09 44.81 41.73
CA GLY A 758 -20.46 45.37 42.94
C GLY A 758 -19.38 44.51 43.62
N GLU A 759 -19.03 43.34 43.06
CA GLU A 759 -17.92 42.53 43.59
C GLU A 759 -16.57 43.24 43.31
N LYS A 760 -15.97 43.81 44.37
CA LYS A 760 -14.53 44.09 44.40
C LYS A 760 -13.78 42.76 44.38
N GLU A 761 -12.49 42.79 44.01
CA GLU A 761 -11.64 41.61 44.06
C GLU A 761 -11.56 41.06 45.48
N ASN A 762 -12.24 39.95 45.73
CA ASN A 762 -12.17 39.21 46.99
C ASN A 762 -10.77 38.57 47.09
N LYS A 763 -9.79 39.34 47.55
CA LYS A 763 -8.40 38.89 47.70
C LYS A 763 -8.13 38.48 49.14
N LEU A 764 -7.51 37.33 49.34
CA LEU A 764 -7.06 36.90 50.68
C LEU A 764 -5.71 37.54 51.00
N ALA A 765 -5.44 37.79 52.29
CA ALA A 765 -4.12 38.24 52.71
C ALA A 765 -3.06 37.14 52.49
N THR A 766 -1.86 37.53 52.07
CA THR A 766 -0.72 36.63 51.89
C THR A 766 -0.33 35.96 53.22
N PRO A 767 -0.15 34.63 53.27
CA PRO A 767 0.38 33.95 54.45
C PRO A 767 1.69 34.57 54.92
N SER A 768 1.73 35.00 56.18
CA SER A 768 2.92 35.64 56.74
C SER A 768 3.93 34.60 57.23
N ASN A 769 5.18 35.01 57.46
CA ASN A 769 6.16 34.23 58.22
C ASN A 769 6.38 32.77 57.74
N LEU A 770 6.33 32.53 56.42
CA LEU A 770 6.57 31.19 55.86
C LEU A 770 8.00 30.72 56.19
N LYS A 771 8.10 29.62 56.94
CA LYS A 771 9.32 28.90 57.28
C LYS A 771 9.27 27.51 56.66
N VAL A 772 10.41 27.05 56.15
CA VAL A 772 10.58 25.69 55.63
C VAL A 772 11.80 25.07 56.27
N THR A 773 11.61 23.91 56.91
CA THR A 773 12.68 23.06 57.46
C THR A 773 12.70 21.73 56.72
N TYR A 774 13.85 21.07 56.73
CA TYR A 774 14.02 19.74 56.15
C TYR A 774 14.89 18.89 57.08
N SER A 775 14.39 17.69 57.41
CA SER A 775 15.10 16.66 58.17
C SER A 775 14.61 15.29 57.70
N ASP A 776 15.51 14.31 57.60
CA ASP A 776 15.15 12.89 57.43
C ASP A 776 14.17 12.61 56.27
N GLY A 777 14.49 13.15 55.07
CA GLY A 777 13.65 13.04 53.86
C GLY A 777 12.38 13.90 53.86
N THR A 778 12.07 14.54 54.99
CA THR A 778 10.81 15.22 55.26
C THR A 778 10.98 16.73 55.20
N VAL A 779 10.29 17.40 54.28
CA VAL A 779 10.09 18.85 54.36
C VAL A 779 8.92 19.15 55.29
N THR A 780 9.09 20.12 56.19
CA THR A 780 8.00 20.69 57.00
C THR A 780 7.93 22.20 56.78
N LEU A 781 6.74 22.67 56.46
CA LEU A 781 6.43 24.07 56.24
C LEU A 781 5.54 24.58 57.38
N SER A 782 5.69 25.85 57.75
CA SER A 782 4.79 26.54 58.70
C SER A 782 4.67 28.01 58.35
N TRP A 783 3.53 28.62 58.62
CA TRP A 783 3.24 30.03 58.30
C TRP A 783 2.26 30.64 59.31
N GLY A 784 2.06 31.95 59.26
CA GLY A 784 1.05 32.65 60.03
C GLY A 784 -0.34 32.49 59.41
N ALA A 785 -1.35 32.29 60.25
CA ALA A 785 -2.74 32.14 59.82
C ALA A 785 -3.23 33.37 59.03
N VAL A 786 -3.93 33.10 57.93
CA VAL A 786 -4.70 34.09 57.19
C VAL A 786 -6.14 34.05 57.71
N GLN A 787 -6.72 35.21 57.97
CA GLN A 787 -8.13 35.30 58.35
C GLN A 787 -9.02 34.87 57.18
N ASN A 788 -10.12 34.18 57.46
CA ASN A 788 -11.14 33.84 56.47
C ASN A 788 -12.31 34.84 56.53
N PRO A 789 -12.34 35.87 55.65
CA PRO A 789 -13.46 36.81 55.59
C PRO A 789 -14.66 36.31 54.78
N TYR A 790 -14.57 35.14 54.12
CA TYR A 790 -15.61 34.63 53.20
C TYR A 790 -15.94 33.16 53.51
N THR A 791 -16.94 32.92 54.36
CA THR A 791 -17.32 31.56 54.80
C THR A 791 -18.11 30.77 53.75
N GLU A 792 -18.63 31.43 52.72
CA GLU A 792 -19.50 30.86 51.69
C GLU A 792 -18.77 29.99 50.64
N TYR A 793 -17.44 30.02 50.60
CA TYR A 793 -16.63 29.26 49.63
C TYR A 793 -16.15 27.89 50.15
N GLY A 794 -16.66 27.44 51.30
CA GLY A 794 -16.40 26.12 51.87
C GLY A 794 -15.11 26.05 52.71
N THR A 795 -14.46 24.88 52.70
CA THR A 795 -13.28 24.59 53.54
C THR A 795 -12.12 25.52 53.19
N PHE A 796 -11.84 26.47 54.09
CA PHE A 796 -10.72 27.40 53.99
C PHE A 796 -9.41 26.74 54.43
N GLY A 797 -8.32 27.05 53.73
CA GLY A 797 -7.00 26.56 54.08
C GLY A 797 -5.94 27.06 53.10
N TYR A 798 -4.96 26.21 52.81
CA TYR A 798 -3.76 26.59 52.10
C TYR A 798 -3.35 25.53 51.08
N ASN A 799 -3.17 25.96 49.83
CA ASN A 799 -2.48 25.15 48.83
C ASN A 799 -0.96 25.35 48.97
N VAL A 800 -0.23 24.25 49.11
CA VAL A 800 1.23 24.22 49.23
C VAL A 800 1.83 23.68 47.94
N TYR A 801 2.71 24.46 47.31
CA TYR A 801 3.36 24.13 46.05
C TYR A 801 4.88 24.02 46.19
N PHE A 802 5.48 23.23 45.29
CA PHE A 802 6.91 23.23 45.00
C PHE A 802 7.10 23.64 43.53
N GLY A 803 7.74 24.79 43.30
CA GLY A 803 7.78 25.43 41.99
C GLY A 803 6.39 25.84 41.52
N ASN A 804 5.81 25.05 40.61
CA ASN A 804 4.43 25.17 40.12
C ASN A 804 3.59 23.91 40.38
N THR A 805 4.16 22.88 41.04
CA THR A 805 3.50 21.60 41.33
C THR A 805 2.81 21.67 42.68
N LEU A 806 1.52 21.34 42.75
CA LEU A 806 0.79 21.24 44.01
C LEU A 806 1.26 20.02 44.82
N LEU A 807 1.72 20.23 46.06
CA LEU A 807 2.09 19.15 46.99
C LEU A 807 0.87 18.64 47.79
N GLY A 808 -0.08 19.53 48.07
CA GLY A 808 -1.34 19.24 48.75
C GLY A 808 -2.06 20.50 49.26
N PHE A 809 -3.28 20.31 49.74
CA PHE A 809 -4.07 21.28 50.51
C PHE A 809 -4.00 20.93 52.01
N THR A 810 -4.11 21.93 52.89
CA THR A 810 -4.20 21.75 54.34
C THR A 810 -5.00 22.89 54.98
N GLU A 811 -5.82 22.59 55.99
CA GLU A 811 -6.49 23.59 56.83
C GLU A 811 -5.55 24.16 57.91
N SER A 812 -4.54 23.36 58.31
CA SER A 812 -3.53 23.74 59.28
C SER A 812 -2.55 24.76 58.70
N THR A 813 -1.98 25.62 59.56
CA THR A 813 -0.88 26.53 59.19
C THR A 813 0.49 25.86 59.12
N SER A 814 0.48 24.55 58.83
CA SER A 814 1.67 23.72 58.62
C SER A 814 1.37 22.60 57.63
N PHE A 815 2.41 22.12 56.96
CA PHE A 815 2.33 21.03 55.98
C PHE A 815 3.63 20.24 55.96
N THR A 816 3.52 18.91 55.88
CA THR A 816 4.67 18.00 55.95
C THR A 816 4.63 17.02 54.79
N LYS A 817 5.76 16.83 54.09
CA LYS A 817 5.85 15.96 52.92
C LYS A 817 7.22 15.29 52.81
N GLN A 818 7.23 14.00 52.50
CA GLN A 818 8.43 13.29 52.08
C GLN A 818 8.79 13.72 50.64
N LEU A 819 10.01 14.20 50.42
CA LEU A 819 10.52 14.66 49.11
C LEU A 819 11.95 14.17 48.88
N ALA A 820 12.17 13.48 47.77
CA ALA A 820 13.50 12.96 47.40
C ALA A 820 14.53 14.07 47.10
N ASN A 821 14.07 15.25 46.69
CA ASN A 821 14.87 16.48 46.65
C ASN A 821 14.01 17.62 47.23
N PRO A 822 14.39 18.21 48.36
CA PRO A 822 13.63 19.29 48.99
C PRO A 822 14.04 20.68 48.50
N TYR A 823 15.10 20.83 47.71
CA TYR A 823 15.69 22.14 47.41
C TYR A 823 15.00 22.82 46.23
N GLY A 824 14.47 24.02 46.48
CA GLY A 824 13.69 24.78 45.51
C GLY A 824 12.72 25.75 46.17
N THR A 825 11.88 26.39 45.36
CA THR A 825 10.91 27.39 45.85
C THR A 825 9.60 26.73 46.26
N TYR A 826 9.33 26.75 47.56
CA TYR A 826 8.01 26.47 48.11
C TYR A 826 7.14 27.71 48.04
N LYS A 827 5.85 27.50 47.81
CA LYS A 827 4.84 28.56 47.83
C LYS A 827 3.65 28.10 48.65
N VAL A 828 3.10 28.99 49.47
CA VAL A 828 1.86 28.78 50.22
C VAL A 828 0.88 29.86 49.82
N VAL A 829 -0.33 29.44 49.43
CA VAL A 829 -1.42 30.30 48.97
C VAL A 829 -2.64 29.99 49.83
N ALA A 830 -3.13 30.98 50.58
CA ALA A 830 -4.42 30.87 51.25
C ALA A 830 -5.54 30.86 50.20
N THR A 831 -6.50 29.95 50.36
CA THR A 831 -7.49 29.58 49.34
C THR A 831 -8.58 28.70 49.95
N TYR A 832 -9.52 28.21 49.15
CA TYR A 832 -10.54 27.23 49.56
C TYR A 832 -10.36 25.93 48.80
N GLN A 833 -10.56 24.79 49.48
CA GLN A 833 -10.27 23.45 48.96
C GLN A 833 -10.94 23.15 47.61
N SER A 834 -12.13 23.70 47.38
CA SER A 834 -12.94 23.49 46.17
C SER A 834 -13.20 24.76 45.36
N TYR A 835 -12.53 25.87 45.70
CA TYR A 835 -12.72 27.17 45.04
C TYR A 835 -11.42 27.98 44.99
N SER A 836 -10.75 27.96 43.83
CA SER A 836 -9.51 28.72 43.56
C SER A 836 -9.74 30.12 42.98
N GLY A 837 -10.98 30.62 42.97
CA GLY A 837 -11.32 31.97 42.49
C GLY A 837 -10.99 33.09 43.48
N ILE A 838 -10.70 32.73 44.72
CA ILE A 838 -10.26 33.63 45.79
C ILE A 838 -8.97 33.03 46.34
N ASN A 839 -7.86 33.72 46.07
CA ASN A 839 -6.53 33.34 46.52
C ASN A 839 -5.84 34.53 47.16
N SER A 840 -4.82 34.27 47.97
CA SER A 840 -3.82 35.26 48.33
C SER A 840 -2.72 35.34 47.26
N ASP A 841 -1.85 36.35 47.36
CA ASP A 841 -0.54 36.22 46.71
C ASP A 841 0.25 35.08 47.38
N ALA A 842 1.23 34.54 46.66
CA ALA A 842 1.99 33.39 47.11
C ALA A 842 3.11 33.77 48.10
N ALA A 843 2.91 33.41 49.37
CA ALA A 843 4.00 33.41 50.35
C ALA A 843 5.07 32.42 49.87
N SER A 844 6.27 32.90 49.57
CA SER A 844 7.29 32.12 48.86
C SER A 844 8.56 31.99 49.68
N TYR A 845 9.10 30.78 49.78
CA TYR A 845 10.36 30.48 50.47
C TYR A 845 11.20 29.52 49.63
N THR A 846 12.39 29.95 49.22
CA THR A 846 13.34 29.07 48.52
C THR A 846 14.22 28.37 49.52
N LEU A 847 13.93 27.09 49.79
CA LEU A 847 14.82 26.24 50.57
C LEU A 847 16.07 25.97 49.73
N LYS A 848 17.18 26.59 50.13
CA LYS A 848 18.51 26.34 49.57
C LYS A 848 19.19 25.26 50.41
N GLU A 849 20.08 24.52 49.77
CA GLU A 849 20.95 23.56 50.45
C GLU A 849 21.82 24.29 51.49
N SER A 850 21.83 23.77 52.72
CA SER A 850 22.44 24.45 53.87
C SER A 850 23.95 24.24 53.89
N SER A 851 24.69 25.15 53.26
CA SER A 851 26.16 25.19 53.34
C SER A 851 26.61 25.59 54.76
N ASN A 852 26.95 24.61 55.59
CA ASN A 852 27.48 24.87 56.93
C ASN A 852 28.68 23.99 57.30
N THR A 853 29.74 24.10 56.51
CA THR A 853 31.08 24.17 57.09
C THR A 853 31.51 25.64 57.14
N LYS A 854 32.11 26.05 58.27
CA LYS A 854 32.96 27.25 58.36
C LYS A 854 34.00 27.15 57.23
N PRO A 855 34.39 28.23 56.51
CA PRO A 855 34.91 28.10 55.14
C PRO A 855 36.26 27.37 55.04
N THR A 856 36.21 26.05 55.00
CA THR A 856 36.69 25.37 53.82
C THR A 856 35.83 25.85 52.66
N THR A 857 36.49 26.41 51.65
CA THR A 857 36.02 26.45 50.27
C THR A 857 35.19 25.18 50.01
N PRO A 858 34.03 25.23 49.32
CA PRO A 858 33.54 23.99 48.75
C PRO A 858 34.72 23.43 47.96
N GLU A 859 35.15 22.21 48.29
CA GLU A 859 36.06 21.45 47.45
C GLU A 859 35.23 21.02 46.24
N LYS A 860 34.86 22.03 45.45
CA LYS A 860 34.73 21.99 44.01
C LYS A 860 35.89 21.10 43.62
N ALA A 861 35.59 19.86 43.23
CA ALA A 861 36.64 18.96 42.81
C ALA A 861 37.32 19.70 41.67
N GLU A 862 38.57 20.11 41.90
CA GLU A 862 39.31 20.88 40.91
C GLU A 862 39.70 19.88 39.84
N LEU A 863 38.75 19.61 38.93
CA LEU A 863 38.92 18.67 37.85
C LEU A 863 39.86 19.35 36.87
N LYS A 864 41.15 19.10 37.08
CA LYS A 864 42.21 19.34 36.13
C LYS A 864 42.14 18.21 35.11
N TYR A 865 41.60 18.55 33.95
CA TYR A 865 41.61 17.68 32.79
C TYR A 865 42.46 18.35 31.72
N THR A 866 43.25 17.55 31.03
CA THR A 866 44.19 18.05 30.03
C THR A 866 43.56 17.95 28.66
N ILE A 867 43.39 19.07 27.97
CA ILE A 867 43.09 19.06 26.53
C ILE A 867 44.42 19.08 25.78
N LYS A 868 44.69 18.02 25.01
CA LYS A 868 45.85 17.96 24.12
C LYS A 868 45.38 18.20 22.69
N TYR A 869 45.83 19.31 22.10
CA TYR A 869 45.54 19.67 20.72
C TYR A 869 46.66 19.17 19.81
N TYR A 870 46.31 18.34 18.83
CA TYR A 870 47.23 17.73 17.87
C TYR A 870 47.00 18.22 16.44
N CYS A 871 48.06 18.44 15.68
CA CYS A 871 48.03 18.57 14.22
C CYS A 871 48.57 17.24 13.68
N GLY A 872 47.69 16.39 13.13
CA GLY A 872 48.05 15.00 12.82
C GLY A 872 48.49 14.24 14.09
N THR A 873 49.76 13.84 14.16
CA THR A 873 50.37 13.15 15.32
C THR A 873 51.21 14.06 16.22
N SER A 874 51.51 15.29 15.80
CA SER A 874 52.32 16.23 16.57
C SER A 874 51.48 16.99 17.59
N LEU A 875 51.86 16.92 18.86
CA LEU A 875 51.26 17.71 19.93
C LEU A 875 51.60 19.19 19.68
N ILE A 876 50.57 20.02 19.50
CA ILE A 876 50.70 21.46 19.26
C ILE A 876 50.70 22.20 20.59
N GLU A 877 49.68 21.95 21.40
CA GLU A 877 49.40 22.68 22.63
C GLU A 877 48.76 21.71 23.63
N GLU A 878 49.20 21.79 24.88
CA GLU A 878 48.66 21.02 25.99
C GLU A 878 48.09 21.99 27.03
N VAL A 879 46.75 22.10 27.05
CA VAL A 879 46.04 23.05 27.90
C VAL A 879 45.39 22.28 29.04
N VAL A 880 46.00 22.36 30.23
CA VAL A 880 45.33 21.92 31.46
C VAL A 880 44.17 22.88 31.72
N LYS A 881 42.95 22.37 31.58
CA LYS A 881 41.72 23.08 31.91
C LYS A 881 41.26 22.65 33.30
N THR A 882 40.72 23.63 34.00
CA THR A 882 40.25 23.48 35.36
C THR A 882 38.79 23.87 35.39
N VAL A 883 37.90 22.90 35.64
CA VAL A 883 36.49 23.18 35.89
C VAL A 883 36.15 22.94 37.34
N GLN A 884 35.43 23.90 37.91
CA GLN A 884 35.07 23.93 39.32
C GLN A 884 33.65 23.36 39.46
N THR A 885 33.54 22.05 39.67
CA THR A 885 32.27 21.30 39.66
C THR A 885 31.89 20.76 41.04
N SER A 886 30.60 20.61 41.30
CA SER A 886 30.04 20.05 42.54
C SER A 886 29.92 18.52 42.53
N SER A 887 30.44 17.85 41.52
CA SER A 887 30.45 16.38 41.38
C SER A 887 31.77 15.88 40.79
N ASN A 888 32.20 14.67 41.17
CA ASN A 888 33.44 14.04 40.69
C ASN A 888 33.50 13.80 39.16
N GLY A 889 32.37 13.98 38.46
CA GLY A 889 32.29 14.02 37.01
C GLY A 889 31.68 15.34 36.51
N TYR A 890 32.19 15.87 35.39
CA TYR A 890 31.65 17.03 34.66
C TYR A 890 31.31 16.63 33.21
N TYR A 891 30.23 17.17 32.64
CA TYR A 891 29.78 16.87 31.27
C TYR A 891 30.22 18.00 30.33
N LEU A 892 31.15 17.70 29.41
CA LEU A 892 31.59 18.63 28.35
C LEU A 892 30.77 18.44 27.08
N LYS A 893 30.49 19.54 26.38
CA LYS A 893 29.98 19.54 25.00
C LYS A 893 31.09 19.94 24.04
N ASP A 894 30.99 19.56 22.76
CA ASP A 894 31.96 19.97 21.74
C ASP A 894 32.09 21.50 21.64
N SER A 895 31.01 22.25 21.86
CA SER A 895 31.01 23.72 21.94
C SER A 895 31.94 24.31 23.00
N ASP A 896 32.26 23.53 24.04
CA ASP A 896 33.00 24.01 25.20
C ASP A 896 34.53 23.83 25.03
N ILE A 897 34.94 23.12 23.96
CA ILE A 897 36.34 22.85 23.60
C ILE A 897 36.72 23.27 22.17
N ALA A 898 35.74 23.55 21.30
CA ALA A 898 35.93 24.06 19.95
C ALA A 898 36.20 25.57 19.92
N ASP A 899 37.34 26.00 20.47
CA ASP A 899 37.82 27.38 20.36
C ASP A 899 38.68 27.56 19.10
N SER A 900 38.07 28.11 18.04
CA SER A 900 38.74 28.35 16.76
C SER A 900 39.82 29.43 16.81
N THR A 901 39.97 30.16 17.93
CA THR A 901 40.91 31.29 18.04
C THR A 901 42.30 30.90 18.56
N LYS A 902 42.52 29.63 18.91
CA LYS A 902 43.76 29.13 19.55
C LYS A 902 44.56 28.12 18.73
N ILE A 903 44.25 28.00 17.45
CA ILE A 903 44.98 27.13 16.52
C ILE A 903 46.20 27.93 16.02
N PRO A 904 47.45 27.55 16.33
CA PRO A 904 48.60 28.29 15.82
C PRO A 904 48.77 28.12 14.31
N ASP A 905 49.38 29.13 13.69
CA ASP A 905 49.48 29.28 12.23
C ASP A 905 50.15 28.10 11.53
N THR A 906 51.03 27.37 12.22
CA THR A 906 51.71 26.15 11.74
C THR A 906 50.78 24.98 11.41
N CYS A 907 49.51 25.04 11.83
CA CYS A 907 48.49 24.07 11.45
C CYS A 907 47.49 24.66 10.42
N SER A 908 47.52 25.97 10.13
CA SER A 908 46.71 26.60 9.05
C SER A 908 47.21 26.10 7.67
N GLN A 909 46.37 25.86 6.66
CA GLN A 909 45.16 26.59 6.25
C GLN A 909 44.03 25.65 5.75
N THR A 910 42.80 26.20 5.62
CA THR A 910 41.63 25.70 4.85
C THR A 910 41.12 24.25 5.03
N ASP A 911 39.82 24.12 5.33
CA ASP A 911 39.02 22.88 5.36
C ASP A 911 39.54 21.72 6.24
N ARG A 912 39.10 21.70 7.51
CA ARG A 912 39.35 20.59 8.45
C ARG A 912 38.08 19.97 9.00
N THR A 913 38.14 18.68 9.31
CA THR A 913 37.17 17.99 10.17
C THR A 913 37.69 17.95 11.61
N PHE A 914 36.87 18.40 12.57
CA PHE A 914 37.15 18.30 14.00
C PHE A 914 36.73 16.93 14.53
N SER A 915 37.62 16.25 15.26
CA SER A 915 37.26 15.06 16.03
C SER A 915 37.79 15.16 17.46
N SER A 916 36.87 15.12 18.41
CA SER A 916 37.12 15.03 19.85
C SER A 916 36.85 13.59 20.33
N ASN A 917 37.53 13.16 21.38
CA ASN A 917 37.12 12.00 22.16
C ASN A 917 36.71 12.49 23.55
N ILE A 918 35.45 12.95 23.68
CA ILE A 918 34.88 13.41 24.96
C ILE A 918 34.23 12.20 25.68
N PRO A 919 34.76 11.75 26.83
CA PRO A 919 34.05 10.82 27.69
C PRO A 919 32.78 11.50 28.21
N GLY A 920 31.65 10.79 28.21
CA GLY A 920 30.35 11.35 28.60
C GLY A 920 30.39 12.14 29.93
N SER A 921 31.14 11.65 30.91
CA SER A 921 31.55 12.43 32.09
C SER A 921 33.06 12.38 32.28
N ILE A 922 33.72 13.53 32.44
CA ILE A 922 35.16 13.64 32.72
C ILE A 922 35.46 13.77 34.21
N THR A 923 36.53 13.12 34.67
CA THR A 923 37.00 13.09 36.07
C THR A 923 38.42 13.67 36.19
N ASN A 924 38.98 13.79 37.41
CA ASN A 924 40.27 14.46 37.62
C ASN A 924 41.42 13.67 36.97
N GLY A 925 42.32 14.35 36.27
CA GLY A 925 43.38 13.73 35.46
C GLY A 925 42.94 13.18 34.09
N SER A 926 41.66 13.33 33.71
CA SER A 926 41.19 12.95 32.37
C SER A 926 41.97 13.69 31.29
N THR A 927 42.40 12.99 30.24
CA THR A 927 42.98 13.62 29.04
C THR A 927 41.99 13.55 27.89
N ILE A 928 41.66 14.71 27.32
CA ILE A 928 40.80 14.86 26.15
C ILE A 928 41.71 15.15 24.96
N THR A 929 41.71 14.26 23.98
CA THR A 929 42.46 14.48 22.73
C THR A 929 41.56 15.19 21.73
N VAL A 930 42.02 16.33 21.24
CA VAL A 930 41.43 17.05 20.10
C VAL A 930 42.44 16.97 18.97
N THR A 931 42.09 16.27 17.89
CA THR A 931 42.96 16.16 16.71
C THR A 931 42.38 16.96 15.57
N TYR A 932 43.12 17.95 15.11
CA TYR A 932 42.88 18.60 13.84
C TYR A 932 43.55 17.78 12.74
N LYS A 933 42.77 17.36 11.74
CA LYS A 933 43.23 16.68 10.53
C LYS A 933 42.86 17.53 9.32
N GLU A 934 43.75 17.56 8.33
CA GLU A 934 43.35 17.97 6.98
C GLU A 934 42.29 17.01 6.45
N LYS A 935 41.32 17.57 5.74
CA LYS A 935 40.27 16.82 5.07
C LYS A 935 40.86 16.18 3.82
N VAL A 936 41.27 14.90 3.91
CA VAL A 936 41.65 14.13 2.73
C VAL A 936 40.41 14.00 1.83
N THR A 937 40.35 14.77 0.75
CA THR A 937 39.32 14.65 -0.28
C THR A 937 39.47 13.31 -1.00
N GLN A 938 38.42 12.49 -0.88
CA GLN A 938 38.04 11.42 -1.81
C GLN A 938 36.63 11.74 -2.33
#